data_AF-A0A150P176-F1
#
_entry.id   AF-A0A150P176-F1
#
_cell.length_a   1.000
_cell.length_b   1.000
_cell.length_c   1.000
_cell.angle_alpha   90.00
_cell.angle_beta   90.00
_cell.angle_gamma   90.00
#
_symmetry.space_group_name_H-M   'P 1'
#
loop_
_entity.id
_entity.type
_entity.pdbx_description
1 polymer ?
#
loop_
_entity_poly.entity_id
_entity_poly.type
_entity_poly.pdbx_seq_one_letter_code
_entity_poly.pdbx_strand_id
1 'polypeptide(L)'
;MNHGLWTTATLAAATMDLARQGGALPLRRVVLSTGGVGYFEHEARVRGDAELALEVRLDQVDDVLKSIVVYDDRGAAGKITLAGKEPLRDLFRELPFDEGALESEVALLNALRGAEVRTRGLDGAIAGRIIAATAVQVGVPGGGTEGRHRLALMSDGALRQVVLEELESLELVEERLRQQVGAALVGLASQRERNRRTLVVRAAGEGERVVRVAYVVEVPLWKTSYRLTLAEDPQAKTGALSGWAVVENQSGGDWENIDFTLVSGDPVTFRQALYEIYYVDRPEVPVDVAERVLPRLGEGASALAAKAETRASFRLGAARDEAAAPPRPAATPVPEREEAATQVVFHFQAPLTLASGQTALLPIVERQIPVERLWLYQPEASARRPLASARLRNDGDASLPPGAMTIYERSDKGVITHVGDARLPPLPPGESRLVSFAVDRKVRVDREARSEEVLSRARIQGGMLEIVRTARRVTEYTIVGAAREPRVVVVEHPRIAGWELAEPAEGVETTSDRYRIRREVAAGETARLTVVLEQPISHTVALTSLTSEQIQVYMSSREMPEAVRAVFARLAELRAAVAERQRGLGALEAQIATLREEQERVRQNLKVVPAGSPLQERYLRALGEQEDRIAALAGKVAGAREAVAIAERALEEYVRGLSLTS
;
A
#
# COMPACT_ATOMS: atom_id res chain seq x y z
N MET A 1 78.43 -1.00 61.99
CA MET A 1 78.24 -2.07 60.97
C MET A 1 76.74 -2.33 60.89
N ASN A 2 75.96 -1.97 59.88
CA ASN A 2 76.25 -1.49 58.53
C ASN A 2 75.31 -0.35 58.14
N HIS A 3 75.86 0.54 57.31
CA HIS A 3 75.27 1.70 56.65
C HIS A 3 74.21 1.30 55.60
N GLY A 4 73.15 2.10 55.41
CA GLY A 4 73.01 3.00 54.25
C GLY A 4 71.88 2.46 53.34
N LEU A 5 71.05 3.22 52.63
CA LEU A 5 71.13 4.58 52.10
C LEU A 5 69.70 5.08 51.85
N TRP A 6 69.49 6.37 52.09
CA TRP A 6 68.40 7.16 51.52
C TRP A 6 68.73 7.49 50.06
N THR A 7 67.79 7.39 49.10
CA THR A 7 67.58 8.42 48.06
C THR A 7 66.30 8.20 47.23
N THR A 8 65.37 9.15 47.38
CA THR A 8 64.58 9.82 46.33
C THR A 8 63.95 9.01 45.18
N ALA A 9 62.63 8.87 45.24
CA ALA A 9 61.77 8.88 44.05
C ALA A 9 60.37 9.38 44.43
N THR A 10 60.24 10.70 44.61
CA THR A 10 58.94 11.38 44.77
C THR A 10 58.95 12.58 43.84
N LEU A 11 58.37 12.43 42.65
CA LEU A 11 57.74 13.42 41.77
C LEU A 11 57.84 12.90 40.33
N ALA A 12 56.75 12.31 39.83
CA ALA A 12 56.29 12.32 38.43
C ALA A 12 55.38 11.11 38.15
N ALA A 13 54.21 11.06 38.78
CA ALA A 13 53.07 10.26 38.28
C ALA A 13 51.74 10.73 38.88
N ALA A 14 51.62 12.03 39.19
CA ALA A 14 50.38 12.65 39.64
C ALA A 14 49.81 13.55 38.53
N THR A 15 49.62 12.99 37.32
CA THR A 15 48.90 13.66 36.22
C THR A 15 48.17 12.68 35.27
N MET A 16 47.96 11.42 35.65
CA MET A 16 47.15 10.48 34.85
C MET A 16 46.12 9.76 35.72
N ASP A 17 45.25 10.52 36.41
CA ASP A 17 44.03 9.94 36.99
C ASP A 17 42.85 10.94 37.06
N LEU A 18 42.78 11.85 36.08
CA LEU A 18 41.72 12.86 35.93
C LEU A 18 41.14 12.81 34.51
N ALA A 19 40.68 11.62 34.08
CA ALA A 19 39.85 11.48 32.88
C ALA A 19 39.17 10.10 32.80
N ARG A 20 38.34 9.72 33.79
CA ARG A 20 37.30 8.69 33.61
C ARG A 20 36.29 8.66 34.76
N GLN A 21 35.50 9.72 34.91
CA GLN A 21 34.15 9.59 35.49
C GLN A 21 33.15 9.66 34.35
N GLY A 22 33.13 8.64 33.49
CA GLY A 22 32.07 8.45 32.52
C GLY A 22 30.86 7.85 33.23
N GLY A 23 29.83 8.63 33.49
CA GLY A 23 28.58 8.13 34.09
C GLY A 23 27.87 7.20 33.10
N ALA A 24 27.42 6.04 33.56
CA ALA A 24 26.59 5.15 32.76
C ALA A 24 25.23 5.81 32.47
N LEU A 25 24.74 5.67 31.23
CA LEU A 25 23.49 6.27 30.76
C LEU A 25 22.44 5.18 30.48
N PRO A 26 21.80 4.61 31.52
CA PRO A 26 20.89 3.48 31.36
C PRO A 26 19.61 3.89 30.63
N LEU A 27 19.12 2.99 29.78
CA LEU A 27 17.82 3.13 29.13
C LEU A 27 16.72 3.04 30.19
N ARG A 28 15.79 3.98 30.19
CA ARG A 28 14.68 4.03 31.16
C ARG A 28 13.31 3.93 30.53
N ARG A 29 13.15 4.42 29.30
CA ARG A 29 11.84 4.44 28.65
C ARG A 29 11.96 4.11 27.17
N VAL A 30 11.04 3.27 26.68
CA VAL A 30 10.92 2.92 25.26
C VAL A 30 9.47 3.08 24.83
N VAL A 31 9.28 3.78 23.72
CA VAL A 31 7.98 3.88 23.05
C VAL A 31 8.12 3.33 21.63
N LEU A 32 7.34 2.32 21.27
CA LEU A 32 7.36 1.75 19.91
C LEU A 32 6.08 2.09 19.15
N SER A 33 6.24 2.47 17.89
CA SER A 33 5.16 2.78 16.97
C SER A 33 4.95 1.66 15.94
N THR A 34 3.71 1.49 15.48
CA THR A 34 3.38 0.64 14.33
C THR A 34 4.02 1.13 13.02
N GLY A 35 4.44 2.40 12.95
CA GLY A 35 5.17 2.99 11.83
C GLY A 35 6.65 2.57 11.73
N GLY A 36 7.12 1.63 12.57
CA GLY A 36 8.51 1.14 12.52
C GLY A 36 9.53 2.07 13.17
N VAL A 37 9.07 2.87 14.14
CA VAL A 37 9.87 3.90 14.80
C VAL A 37 9.84 3.68 16.32
N GLY A 38 11.01 3.77 16.94
CA GLY A 38 11.18 3.68 18.39
C GLY A 38 11.75 4.96 18.98
N TYR A 39 11.13 5.47 20.03
CA TYR A 39 11.67 6.52 20.90
C TYR A 39 12.34 5.85 22.10
N PHE A 40 13.60 6.19 22.33
CA PHE A 40 14.42 5.67 23.42
C PHE A 40 14.85 6.84 24.30
N GLU A 41 14.61 6.75 25.60
CA GLU A 41 15.01 7.75 26.58
C GLU A 41 15.86 7.11 27.66
N HIS A 42 17.06 7.66 27.82
CA HIS A 42 18.02 7.28 28.84
C HIS A 42 18.09 8.36 29.91
N GLU A 43 18.30 7.95 31.17
CA GLU A 43 18.35 8.88 32.30
C GLU A 43 19.55 8.57 33.19
N ALA A 44 20.32 9.60 33.53
CA ALA A 44 21.40 9.53 34.51
C ALA A 44 21.32 10.67 35.52
N ARG A 45 21.63 10.37 36.79
CA ARG A 45 21.89 11.39 37.81
C ARG A 45 23.35 11.79 37.75
N VAL A 46 23.60 13.08 37.59
CA VAL A 46 24.95 13.66 37.49
C VAL A 46 25.15 14.73 38.55
N ARG A 47 26.42 14.98 38.89
CA ARG A 47 26.82 16.05 39.80
C ARG A 47 27.95 16.86 39.20
N GLY A 48 27.79 18.18 39.12
CA GLY A 48 28.78 19.02 38.45
C GLY A 48 28.82 18.75 36.94
N ASP A 49 29.96 19.01 36.31
CA ASP A 49 30.18 18.66 34.91
C ASP A 49 30.33 17.14 34.76
N ALA A 50 29.70 16.58 33.73
CA ALA A 50 29.71 15.13 33.48
C ALA A 50 29.84 14.81 31.99
N GLU A 51 30.55 13.72 31.70
CA GLU A 51 30.57 13.09 30.38
C GLU A 51 29.78 11.78 30.45
N LEU A 52 28.76 11.65 29.60
CA LEU A 52 27.88 10.49 29.53
C LEU A 52 28.10 9.79 28.19
N ALA A 53 28.37 8.49 28.23
CA ALA A 53 28.57 7.69 27.02
C ALA A 53 27.26 7.01 26.61
N LEU A 54 26.88 7.17 25.34
CA LEU A 54 25.74 6.53 24.72
C LEU A 54 26.22 5.63 23.57
N GLU A 55 25.98 4.33 23.67
CA GLU A 55 26.31 3.39 22.59
C GLU A 55 25.13 3.19 21.65
N VAL A 56 25.32 3.46 20.36
CA VAL A 56 24.30 3.29 19.32
C VAL A 56 24.82 2.39 18.20
N ARG A 57 23.92 1.75 17.46
CA ARG A 57 24.32 0.94 16.30
C ARG A 57 24.74 1.84 15.13
N LEU A 58 25.74 1.40 14.35
CA LEU A 58 26.28 2.18 13.25
C LEU A 58 25.22 2.57 12.20
N ASP A 59 24.30 1.66 11.88
CA ASP A 59 23.21 1.88 10.91
C ASP A 59 22.10 2.82 11.41
N GLN A 60 22.10 3.12 12.71
CA GLN A 60 21.15 4.03 13.37
C GLN A 60 21.75 5.42 13.65
N VAL A 61 23.06 5.61 13.47
CA VAL A 61 23.75 6.86 13.80
C VAL A 61 23.10 8.07 13.14
N ASP A 62 22.71 7.94 11.87
CA ASP A 62 22.04 9.01 11.12
C ASP A 62 20.74 9.47 11.78
N ASP A 63 19.90 8.52 12.18
CA ASP A 63 18.62 8.81 12.82
C ASP A 63 18.81 9.36 14.24
N VAL A 64 19.81 8.87 14.97
CA VAL A 64 20.20 9.42 16.27
C VAL A 64 20.67 10.87 16.11
N LEU A 65 21.60 11.17 15.20
CA LEU A 65 22.10 12.53 14.98
C LEU A 65 20.98 13.49 14.57
N LYS A 66 20.01 13.02 13.78
CA LYS A 66 18.85 13.79 13.33
C LYS A 66 17.90 14.14 14.48
N SER A 67 17.77 13.29 15.48
CA SER A 67 16.66 13.32 16.46
C SER A 67 17.08 13.48 17.92
N ILE A 68 18.38 13.36 18.23
CA ILE A 68 18.87 13.36 19.60
C ILE A 68 18.56 14.69 20.29
N VAL A 69 17.97 14.59 21.48
CA VAL A 69 17.66 15.70 22.36
C VAL A 69 18.21 15.40 23.75
N VAL A 70 18.76 16.42 24.40
CA VAL A 70 19.30 16.33 25.76
C VAL A 70 18.54 17.31 26.63
N TYR A 71 17.84 16.79 27.62
CA TYR A 71 17.17 17.58 28.65
C TYR A 71 18.00 17.51 29.93
N ASP A 72 18.40 18.67 30.43
CA ASP A 72 19.07 18.82 31.71
C ASP A 72 18.21 19.73 32.59
N ASP A 73 17.60 19.18 33.64
CA ASP A 73 16.57 19.87 34.44
C ASP A 73 17.08 21.15 35.12
N ARG A 74 18.40 21.29 35.32
CA ARG A 74 19.01 22.42 36.02
C ARG A 74 20.33 22.92 35.40
N GLY A 75 20.74 22.36 34.27
CA GLY A 75 21.97 22.71 33.55
C GLY A 75 21.71 23.21 32.13
N ALA A 76 22.78 23.35 31.34
CA ALA A 76 22.68 23.65 29.92
C ALA A 76 22.97 22.40 29.08
N ALA A 77 22.20 22.18 28.02
CA ALA A 77 22.48 21.12 27.05
C ALA A 77 23.87 21.34 26.44
N GLY A 78 24.82 20.45 26.75
CA GLY A 78 26.20 20.61 26.29
C GLY A 78 26.47 19.95 24.94
N LYS A 79 27.76 19.84 24.61
CA LYS A 79 28.22 19.37 23.30
C LYS A 79 28.07 17.84 23.20
N ILE A 80 27.50 17.37 22.09
CA ILE A 80 27.53 15.96 21.69
C ILE A 80 28.70 15.77 20.74
N THR A 81 29.55 14.79 21.00
CA THR A 81 30.67 14.43 20.12
C THR A 81 30.56 12.97 19.68
N LEU A 82 30.76 12.75 18.39
CA LEU A 82 30.85 11.45 17.75
C LEU A 82 32.16 11.39 16.97
N ALA A 83 32.95 10.35 17.15
CA ALA A 83 34.15 10.13 16.35
C ALA A 83 33.75 9.90 14.88
N GLY A 84 34.42 10.59 13.96
CA GLY A 84 34.15 10.46 12.53
C GLY A 84 34.45 9.06 12.01
N LYS A 85 33.86 8.72 10.85
CA LYS A 85 34.16 7.48 10.12
C LYS A 85 35.56 7.63 9.51
N GLU A 86 36.61 7.26 10.24
CA GLU A 86 37.95 7.15 9.63
C GLU A 86 37.89 6.10 8.50
N PRO A 87 38.09 6.51 7.23
CA PRO A 87 38.12 5.59 6.12
C PRO A 87 39.29 4.62 6.32
N LEU A 88 39.06 3.32 6.14
CA LEU A 88 40.13 2.32 6.16
C LEU A 88 41.25 2.70 5.16
N ARG A 89 40.88 3.35 4.06
CA ARG A 89 41.81 3.91 3.07
C ARG A 89 42.81 4.91 3.65
N ASP A 90 42.43 5.72 4.63
CA ASP A 90 43.34 6.69 5.26
C ASP A 90 44.36 5.98 6.18
N LEU A 91 43.98 4.89 6.84
CA LEU A 91 44.90 4.04 7.61
C LEU A 91 45.97 3.40 6.71
N PHE A 92 45.59 2.92 5.52
CA PHE A 92 46.53 2.30 4.57
C PHE A 92 47.30 3.31 3.70
N ARG A 93 46.92 4.60 3.68
CA ARG A 93 47.60 5.63 2.88
C ARG A 93 49.06 5.86 3.30
N GLU A 94 49.37 5.63 4.57
CA GLU A 94 50.71 5.84 5.15
C GLU A 94 51.51 4.54 5.30
N LEU A 95 50.93 3.41 4.86
CA LEU A 95 51.55 2.09 4.91
C LEU A 95 52.24 1.73 3.59
N PRO A 96 53.30 0.91 3.61
CA PRO A 96 53.99 0.47 2.40
C PRO A 96 53.22 -0.58 1.59
N PHE A 97 51.99 -0.92 1.99
CA PHE A 97 51.13 -1.93 1.37
C PHE A 97 49.65 -1.53 1.54
N ASP A 98 48.77 -2.10 0.70
CA ASP A 98 47.32 -1.90 0.76
C ASP A 98 46.61 -3.03 1.53
N GLU A 99 45.29 -2.94 1.66
CA GLU A 99 44.48 -3.95 2.35
C GLU A 99 44.62 -5.35 1.73
N GLY A 100 44.72 -5.42 0.40
CA GLY A 100 44.82 -6.69 -0.34
C GLY A 100 46.12 -7.46 -0.03
N ALA A 101 47.18 -6.77 0.36
CA ALA A 101 48.43 -7.42 0.78
C ALA A 101 48.26 -8.32 2.02
N LEU A 102 47.25 -8.10 2.87
CA LEU A 102 47.01 -8.90 4.06
C LEU A 102 46.12 -10.14 3.81
N GLU A 103 45.66 -10.35 2.57
CA GLU A 103 44.81 -11.50 2.22
C GLU A 103 45.57 -12.83 2.19
N SER A 104 46.88 -12.80 1.97
CA SER A 104 47.74 -13.99 2.02
C SER A 104 49.16 -13.63 2.40
N GLU A 105 49.89 -14.58 2.98
CA GLU A 105 51.31 -14.43 3.30
C GLU A 105 52.15 -14.06 2.06
N VAL A 106 51.82 -14.65 0.91
CA VAL A 106 52.49 -14.40 -0.38
C VAL A 106 52.24 -12.97 -0.87
N ALA A 107 51.00 -12.48 -0.76
CA ALA A 107 50.66 -11.11 -1.13
C ALA A 107 51.40 -10.11 -0.23
N LEU A 108 51.46 -10.38 1.08
CA LEU A 108 52.17 -9.54 2.04
C LEU A 108 53.66 -9.49 1.73
N LEU A 109 54.30 -10.64 1.55
CA LEU A 109 55.73 -10.71 1.22
C LEU A 109 56.05 -10.04 -0.13
N ASN A 110 55.14 -10.12 -1.11
CA ASN A 110 55.32 -9.43 -2.39
C ASN A 110 55.08 -7.90 -2.32
N ALA A 111 54.22 -7.44 -1.42
CA ALA A 111 54.06 -6.02 -1.13
C ALA A 111 55.28 -5.45 -0.38
N LEU A 112 55.93 -6.29 0.43
CA LEU A 112 57.14 -5.98 1.20
C LEU A 112 58.45 -6.30 0.48
N ARG A 113 58.46 -6.35 -0.86
CA ARG A 113 59.69 -6.58 -1.64
C ARG A 113 60.77 -5.56 -1.28
N GLY A 114 61.97 -6.06 -1.04
CA GLY A 114 63.12 -5.28 -0.57
C GLY A 114 63.27 -5.18 0.95
N ALA A 115 62.23 -5.52 1.73
CA ALA A 115 62.31 -5.59 3.18
C ALA A 115 63.20 -6.76 3.62
N GLU A 116 63.91 -6.56 4.73
CA GLU A 116 64.78 -7.58 5.31
C GLU A 116 64.00 -8.52 6.24
N VAL A 117 64.13 -9.82 5.99
CA VAL A 117 63.45 -10.88 6.76
C VAL A 117 64.44 -11.91 7.27
N ARG A 118 64.08 -12.54 8.38
CA ARG A 118 64.78 -13.69 8.94
C ARG A 118 63.83 -14.88 8.98
N THR A 119 64.12 -15.90 8.20
CA THR A 119 63.36 -17.15 8.17
C THR A 119 64.04 -18.19 9.05
N ARG A 120 63.27 -19.01 9.76
CA ARG A 120 63.75 -20.19 10.48
C ARG A 120 62.98 -21.41 9.98
N GLY A 121 63.69 -22.40 9.47
CA GLY A 121 63.12 -23.68 9.04
C GLY A 121 64.10 -24.82 9.25
N LEU A 122 63.82 -25.97 8.62
CA LEU A 122 64.61 -27.20 8.77
C LEU A 122 66.09 -27.03 8.40
N ASP A 123 66.40 -26.16 7.44
CA ASP A 123 67.76 -25.88 6.95
C ASP A 123 68.48 -24.77 7.75
N GLY A 124 67.91 -24.33 8.88
CA GLY A 124 68.47 -23.30 9.74
C GLY A 124 67.88 -21.90 9.52
N ALA A 125 68.52 -20.89 10.10
CA ALA A 125 68.08 -19.50 10.01
C ALA A 125 68.75 -18.78 8.83
N ILE A 126 67.95 -18.16 7.96
CA ILE A 126 68.43 -17.39 6.80
C ILE A 126 67.93 -15.97 6.93
N ALA A 127 68.84 -14.99 6.90
CA ALA A 127 68.50 -13.58 6.84
C ALA A 127 68.78 -13.04 5.43
N GLY A 128 67.84 -12.28 4.87
CA GLY A 128 67.98 -11.72 3.52
C GLY A 128 66.83 -10.82 3.14
N ARG A 129 66.98 -10.09 2.02
CA ARG A 129 65.95 -9.19 1.49
C ARG A 129 64.99 -9.93 0.56
N ILE A 130 63.69 -9.66 0.67
CA ILE A 130 62.67 -10.29 -0.16
C ILE A 130 62.81 -9.82 -1.61
N ILE A 131 62.89 -10.78 -2.54
CA ILE A 131 62.85 -10.52 -3.99
C ILE A 131 61.44 -10.76 -4.52
N ALA A 132 60.89 -11.95 -4.23
CA ALA A 132 59.53 -12.34 -4.61
C ALA A 132 59.10 -13.60 -3.83
N ALA A 133 57.81 -13.74 -3.62
CA ALA A 133 57.16 -14.98 -3.22
C ALA A 133 56.31 -15.51 -4.39
N THR A 134 56.58 -16.74 -4.85
CA THR A 134 55.94 -17.32 -6.04
C THR A 134 55.31 -18.66 -5.71
N ALA A 135 54.07 -18.88 -6.17
CA ALA A 135 53.42 -20.18 -6.14
C ALA A 135 54.03 -21.11 -7.20
N VAL A 136 54.33 -22.35 -6.81
CA VAL A 136 54.90 -23.39 -7.67
C VAL A 136 54.11 -24.69 -7.45
N GLN A 137 53.68 -25.32 -8.54
CA GLN A 137 53.08 -26.65 -8.50
C GLN A 137 54.18 -27.70 -8.49
N VAL A 138 54.24 -28.54 -7.46
CA VAL A 138 55.22 -29.62 -7.33
C VAL A 138 54.53 -30.97 -7.46
N GLY A 139 55.06 -31.86 -8.31
CA GLY A 139 54.53 -33.21 -8.48
C GLY A 139 54.85 -34.09 -7.27
N VAL A 140 53.84 -34.73 -6.69
CA VAL A 140 53.96 -35.61 -5.52
C VAL A 140 54.15 -37.07 -5.98
N PRO A 141 55.04 -37.87 -5.35
CA PRO A 141 55.17 -39.30 -5.64
C PRO A 141 53.84 -40.02 -5.40
N GLY A 142 53.24 -40.57 -6.47
CA GLY A 142 51.91 -41.21 -6.42
C GLY A 142 50.86 -40.62 -7.36
N GLY A 143 51.19 -39.55 -8.07
CA GLY A 143 50.29 -38.94 -9.07
C GLY A 143 49.37 -37.90 -8.45
N GLY A 144 49.88 -36.68 -8.36
CA GLY A 144 49.17 -35.47 -7.90
C GLY A 144 50.10 -34.26 -7.93
N THR A 145 49.54 -33.04 -7.93
CA THR A 145 50.30 -31.78 -7.83
C THR A 145 49.92 -31.06 -6.55
N GLU A 146 50.92 -30.68 -5.76
CA GLU A 146 50.78 -29.89 -4.55
C GLU A 146 51.27 -28.45 -4.83
N GLY A 147 50.45 -27.45 -4.50
CA GLY A 147 50.85 -26.05 -4.58
C GLY A 147 51.73 -25.70 -3.38
N ARG A 148 52.98 -25.30 -3.63
CA ARG A 148 53.91 -24.79 -2.61
C ARG A 148 54.35 -23.38 -2.96
N HIS A 149 54.72 -22.59 -1.97
CA HIS A 149 55.19 -21.23 -2.17
C HIS A 149 56.68 -21.13 -1.91
N ARG A 150 57.40 -20.54 -2.87
CA ARG A 150 58.83 -20.28 -2.75
C ARG A 150 59.08 -18.81 -2.51
N LEU A 151 59.80 -18.52 -1.43
CA LEU A 151 60.32 -17.21 -1.11
C LEU A 151 61.76 -17.10 -1.61
N ALA A 152 62.00 -16.19 -2.55
CA ALA A 152 63.34 -15.84 -3.02
C ALA A 152 63.91 -14.69 -2.17
N LEU A 153 65.07 -14.93 -1.57
CA LEU A 153 65.79 -14.00 -0.71
C LEU A 153 67.17 -13.68 -1.29
N MET A 154 67.57 -12.40 -1.24
CA MET A 154 68.96 -11.99 -1.44
C MET A 154 69.68 -12.02 -0.08
N SER A 155 70.65 -12.91 0.10
CA SER A 155 71.39 -13.11 1.35
C SER A 155 72.89 -13.21 1.04
N ASP A 156 73.70 -12.34 1.64
CA ASP A 156 75.16 -12.28 1.45
C ASP A 156 75.62 -12.26 -0.02
N GLY A 157 74.86 -11.57 -0.89
CA GLY A 157 75.14 -11.48 -2.33
C GLY A 157 74.74 -12.71 -3.15
N ALA A 158 74.12 -13.72 -2.52
CA ALA A 158 73.60 -14.90 -3.18
C ALA A 158 72.06 -14.95 -3.15
N LEU A 159 71.47 -15.48 -4.24
CA LEU A 159 70.05 -15.78 -4.29
C LEU A 159 69.79 -17.10 -3.57
N ARG A 160 68.97 -17.08 -2.51
CA ARG A 160 68.51 -18.27 -1.80
C ARG A 160 67.01 -18.42 -1.96
N GLN A 161 66.53 -19.66 -2.08
CA GLN A 161 65.10 -19.96 -2.12
C GLN A 161 64.74 -20.79 -0.90
N VAL A 162 63.62 -20.44 -0.26
CA VAL A 162 63.07 -21.20 0.88
C VAL A 162 61.61 -21.50 0.59
N VAL A 163 61.14 -22.67 1.00
CA VAL A 163 59.73 -23.07 0.87
C VAL A 163 58.97 -22.55 2.09
N LEU A 164 57.94 -21.74 1.89
CA LEU A 164 57.20 -21.09 2.98
C LEU A 164 56.54 -22.11 3.90
N GLU A 165 56.01 -23.20 3.34
CA GLU A 165 55.32 -24.26 4.09
C GLU A 165 56.27 -25.06 5.01
N GLU A 166 57.58 -24.95 4.80
CA GLU A 166 58.62 -25.64 5.59
C GLU A 166 59.27 -24.72 6.63
N LEU A 167 58.79 -23.46 6.74
CA LEU A 167 59.25 -22.50 7.73
C LEU A 167 58.51 -22.66 9.05
N GLU A 168 59.26 -22.62 10.15
CA GLU A 168 58.71 -22.52 11.51
C GLU A 168 58.34 -21.07 11.84
N SER A 169 59.10 -20.10 11.34
CA SER A 169 58.82 -18.67 11.54
C SER A 169 59.48 -17.81 10.48
N LEU A 170 58.84 -16.68 10.20
CA LEU A 170 59.36 -15.60 9.38
C LEU A 170 59.25 -14.30 10.17
N GLU A 171 60.38 -13.69 10.46
CA GLU A 171 60.48 -12.44 11.21
C GLU A 171 60.82 -11.30 10.25
N LEU A 172 60.00 -10.24 10.22
CA LEU A 172 60.40 -8.96 9.62
C LEU A 172 61.47 -8.35 10.51
N VAL A 173 62.67 -8.07 9.99
CA VAL A 173 63.82 -7.61 10.80
C VAL A 173 63.64 -6.15 11.22
N GLU A 174 63.05 -5.33 10.36
CA GLU A 174 62.84 -3.90 10.58
C GLU A 174 61.71 -3.62 11.60
N GLU A 175 62.04 -2.94 12.71
CA GLU A 175 61.08 -2.62 13.79
C GLU A 175 59.93 -1.73 13.30
N ARG A 176 60.21 -0.71 12.48
CA ARG A 176 59.19 0.19 11.92
C ARG A 176 58.15 -0.59 11.11
N LEU A 177 58.60 -1.56 10.31
CA LEU A 177 57.71 -2.36 9.48
C LEU A 177 56.85 -3.31 10.32
N ARG A 178 57.42 -3.92 11.38
CA ARG A 178 56.64 -4.70 12.35
C ARG A 178 55.54 -3.86 13.01
N GLN A 179 55.85 -2.63 13.41
CA GLN A 179 54.87 -1.71 14.01
C GLN A 179 53.78 -1.32 13.01
N GLN A 180 54.14 -1.06 11.76
CA GLN A 180 53.20 -0.74 10.68
C GLN A 180 52.23 -1.90 10.37
N VAL A 181 52.73 -3.13 10.27
CA VAL A 181 51.90 -4.33 10.10
C VAL A 181 51.02 -4.55 11.34
N GLY A 182 51.55 -4.39 12.55
CA GLY A 182 50.79 -4.47 13.79
C GLY A 182 49.66 -3.44 13.87
N ALA A 183 49.93 -2.18 13.52
CA ALA A 183 48.92 -1.11 13.48
C ALA A 183 47.82 -1.39 12.44
N ALA A 184 48.18 -1.92 11.27
CA ALA A 184 47.21 -2.32 10.24
C ALA A 184 46.29 -3.45 10.73
N LEU A 185 46.85 -4.47 11.40
CA LEU A 185 46.10 -5.59 11.96
C LEU A 185 45.17 -5.18 13.11
N VAL A 186 45.62 -4.27 13.99
CA VAL A 186 44.77 -3.66 15.03
C VAL A 186 43.66 -2.80 14.40
N GLY A 187 43.97 -2.06 13.34
CA GLY A 187 43.00 -1.31 12.54
C GLY A 187 41.91 -2.21 11.93
N LEU A 188 42.28 -3.36 11.37
CA LEU A 188 41.33 -4.35 10.85
C LEU A 188 40.51 -5.02 11.97
N ALA A 189 41.13 -5.38 13.10
CA ALA A 189 40.44 -5.97 14.24
C ALA A 189 39.38 -5.03 14.81
N SER A 190 39.72 -3.74 14.99
CA SER A 190 38.77 -2.72 15.42
C SER A 190 37.61 -2.54 14.43
N GLN A 191 37.74 -2.93 13.16
CA GLN A 191 36.65 -2.90 12.17
C GLN A 191 35.60 -3.98 12.35
N ARG A 192 35.97 -5.15 12.86
CA ARG A 192 34.99 -6.19 13.19
C ARG A 192 34.11 -5.81 14.39
N GLU A 193 34.59 -4.93 15.26
CA GLU A 193 33.80 -4.36 16.37
C GLU A 193 32.89 -3.16 15.94
N ARG A 194 32.98 -2.67 14.69
CA ARG A 194 32.36 -1.40 14.20
C ARG A 194 30.83 -1.40 14.01
N ASN A 195 30.09 -2.38 14.51
CA ASN A 195 28.62 -2.28 14.46
C ASN A 195 28.05 -1.33 15.54
N ARG A 196 28.88 -0.80 16.44
CA ARG A 196 28.48 0.22 17.44
C ARG A 196 29.33 1.48 17.35
N ARG A 197 28.76 2.61 17.78
CA ARG A 197 29.41 3.91 17.93
C ARG A 197 29.06 4.51 19.28
N THR A 198 30.05 5.09 19.93
CA THR A 198 29.87 5.78 21.21
C THR A 198 29.73 7.28 20.95
N LEU A 199 28.56 7.83 21.27
CA LEU A 199 28.34 9.26 21.38
C LEU A 199 28.71 9.70 22.80
N VAL A 200 29.46 10.78 22.94
CA VAL A 200 29.76 11.39 24.25
C VAL A 200 28.90 12.64 24.39
N VAL A 201 28.01 12.63 25.37
CA VAL A 201 27.15 13.75 25.75
C VAL A 201 27.82 14.45 26.93
N ARG A 202 28.26 15.69 26.73
CA ARG A 202 28.79 16.53 27.79
C ARG A 202 27.65 17.33 28.42
N ALA A 203 27.48 17.25 29.73
CA ALA A 203 26.51 18.04 30.47
C ALA A 203 27.25 18.97 31.44
N ALA A 204 27.00 20.28 31.33
CA ALA A 204 27.62 21.29 32.19
C ALA A 204 26.59 21.88 33.15
N GLY A 205 26.92 21.95 34.44
CA GLY A 205 26.00 22.47 35.45
C GLY A 205 26.44 22.18 36.88
N GLU A 206 25.71 22.75 37.85
CA GLU A 206 26.07 22.69 39.27
C GLU A 206 25.11 21.80 40.07
N GLY A 207 25.62 21.23 41.17
CA GLY A 207 24.83 20.39 42.08
C GLY A 207 24.40 19.05 41.46
N GLU A 208 23.55 18.32 42.18
CA GLU A 208 22.95 17.07 41.70
C GLU A 208 21.71 17.36 40.85
N ARG A 209 21.66 16.75 39.67
CA ARG A 209 20.58 16.90 38.70
C ARG A 209 20.42 15.68 37.81
N VAL A 210 19.30 15.63 37.10
CA VAL A 210 18.97 14.54 36.17
C VAL A 210 19.22 15.03 34.75
N VAL A 211 19.94 14.22 33.97
CA VAL A 211 20.12 14.42 32.53
C VAL A 211 19.41 13.29 31.80
N ARG A 212 18.55 13.67 30.87
CA ARG A 212 17.83 12.78 29.97
C ARG A 212 18.34 12.95 28.56
N VAL A 213 18.62 11.83 27.90
CA VAL A 213 18.99 11.81 26.49
C VAL A 213 17.97 10.95 25.77
N ALA A 214 17.29 11.54 24.79
CA ALA A 214 16.30 10.84 24.01
C ALA A 214 16.57 10.95 22.52
N TYR A 215 16.23 9.92 21.77
CA TYR A 215 16.38 9.88 20.32
C TYR A 215 15.37 8.93 19.70
N VAL A 216 15.24 9.03 18.38
CA VAL A 216 14.29 8.26 17.57
C VAL A 216 15.05 7.50 16.49
N VAL A 217 14.82 6.19 16.39
CA VAL A 217 15.47 5.31 15.40
C VAL A 217 14.47 4.36 14.75
N GLU A 218 14.83 3.86 13.56
CA GLU A 218 14.15 2.74 12.92
C GLU A 218 14.24 1.47 13.80
N VAL A 219 13.10 0.80 13.99
CA VAL A 219 12.95 -0.44 14.77
C VAL A 219 11.97 -1.39 14.07
N PRO A 220 12.00 -2.70 14.35
CA PRO A 220 10.99 -3.62 13.86
C PRO A 220 9.59 -3.17 14.30
N LEU A 221 8.65 -3.19 13.35
CA LEU A 221 7.25 -2.88 13.65
C LEU A 221 6.68 -3.91 14.63
N TRP A 222 6.00 -3.43 15.67
CA TRP A 222 5.22 -4.30 16.55
C TRP A 222 3.92 -4.72 15.88
N LYS A 223 3.49 -5.96 16.09
CA LYS A 223 2.35 -6.57 15.39
C LYS A 223 1.29 -6.97 16.39
N THR A 224 0.01 -6.92 16.03
CA THR A 224 -1.05 -7.52 16.86
C THR A 224 -1.42 -8.91 16.39
N SER A 225 -1.69 -9.78 17.36
CA SER A 225 -2.19 -11.13 17.15
C SER A 225 -3.31 -11.42 18.14
N TYR A 226 -4.46 -11.83 17.60
CA TYR A 226 -5.69 -12.09 18.34
C TYR A 226 -6.01 -13.58 18.37
N ARG A 227 -6.63 -14.02 19.46
CA ARG A 227 -7.26 -15.32 19.61
C ARG A 227 -8.71 -15.09 19.96
N LEU A 228 -9.61 -15.66 19.16
CA LEU A 228 -11.05 -15.60 19.40
C LEU A 228 -11.56 -17.02 19.66
N THR A 229 -12.08 -17.25 20.85
CA THR A 229 -12.71 -18.53 21.20
C THR A 229 -14.23 -18.35 21.17
N LEU A 230 -14.86 -19.05 20.24
CA LEU A 230 -16.31 -19.12 20.08
C LEU A 230 -16.88 -20.31 20.85
N ALA A 231 -18.14 -20.21 21.28
CA ALA A 231 -18.88 -21.38 21.72
C ALA A 231 -19.24 -22.27 20.51
N GLU A 232 -19.41 -23.56 20.76
CA GLU A 232 -19.90 -24.53 19.77
C GLU A 232 -21.33 -24.18 19.32
N ASP A 233 -22.18 -23.66 20.22
CA ASP A 233 -23.52 -23.15 19.87
C ASP A 233 -23.43 -21.95 18.92
N PRO A 234 -23.94 -22.05 17.67
CA PRO A 234 -23.95 -20.95 16.72
C PRO A 234 -24.80 -19.74 17.16
N GLN A 235 -25.70 -19.90 18.13
CA GLN A 235 -26.53 -18.81 18.66
C GLN A 235 -25.88 -18.05 19.81
N ALA A 236 -24.71 -18.47 20.27
CA ALA A 236 -23.96 -17.75 21.30
C ALA A 236 -23.66 -16.32 20.85
N LYS A 237 -23.99 -15.35 21.70
CA LYS A 237 -23.87 -13.91 21.40
C LYS A 237 -22.54 -13.30 21.85
N THR A 238 -21.65 -14.11 22.42
CA THR A 238 -20.37 -13.65 22.98
C THR A 238 -19.25 -14.61 22.61
N GLY A 239 -18.03 -14.08 22.51
CA GLY A 239 -16.81 -14.85 22.32
C GLY A 239 -15.70 -14.31 23.22
N ALA A 240 -14.77 -15.17 23.63
CA ALA A 240 -13.62 -14.76 24.41
C ALA A 240 -12.51 -14.27 23.46
N LEU A 241 -12.13 -13.00 23.58
CA LEU A 241 -11.07 -12.37 22.81
C LEU A 241 -9.83 -12.17 23.67
N SER A 242 -8.69 -12.61 23.17
CA SER A 242 -7.37 -12.35 23.74
C SER A 242 -6.46 -11.75 22.65
N GLY A 243 -6.02 -10.51 22.84
CA GLY A 243 -5.14 -9.79 21.92
C GLY A 243 -3.77 -9.57 22.52
N TRP A 244 -2.74 -9.74 21.69
CA TRP A 244 -1.34 -9.67 22.09
C TRP A 244 -0.57 -8.78 21.12
N ALA A 245 0.35 -7.98 21.67
CA ALA A 245 1.38 -7.30 20.92
C ALA A 245 2.64 -8.17 20.84
N VAL A 246 3.15 -8.36 19.63
CA VAL A 246 4.44 -9.01 19.35
C VAL A 246 5.48 -7.91 19.24
N VAL A 247 6.44 -7.92 20.16
CA VAL A 247 7.49 -6.89 20.28
C VAL A 247 8.86 -7.55 20.13
N GLU A 248 9.75 -6.92 19.39
CA GLU A 248 11.11 -7.41 19.15
C GLU A 248 12.12 -6.36 19.60
N ASN A 249 13.08 -6.73 20.46
CA ASN A 249 14.20 -5.84 20.80
C ASN A 249 15.33 -6.04 19.78
N GLN A 250 15.46 -5.12 18.83
CA GLN A 250 16.62 -5.04 17.93
C GLN A 250 17.44 -3.75 18.10
N SER A 251 17.35 -3.14 19.29
CA SER A 251 18.07 -1.90 19.62
C SER A 251 19.59 -2.10 19.81
N GLY A 252 20.05 -3.35 19.92
CA GLY A 252 21.46 -3.71 20.11
C GLY A 252 21.94 -3.64 21.56
N GLY A 253 21.05 -3.33 22.51
CA GLY A 253 21.29 -3.40 23.94
C GLY A 253 20.10 -4.04 24.67
N ASP A 254 20.36 -4.59 25.85
CA ASP A 254 19.32 -5.18 26.68
C ASP A 254 18.41 -4.10 27.27
N TRP A 255 17.10 -4.37 27.33
CA TRP A 255 16.16 -3.55 28.07
C TRP A 255 16.07 -4.09 29.48
N GLU A 256 16.34 -3.26 30.48
CA GLU A 256 16.31 -3.66 31.89
C GLU A 256 15.37 -2.73 32.67
N ASN A 257 14.23 -3.28 33.09
CA ASN A 257 13.22 -2.59 33.89
C ASN A 257 12.79 -1.22 33.33
N ILE A 258 12.47 -1.19 32.04
CA ILE A 258 12.07 0.04 31.34
C ILE A 258 10.59 0.35 31.51
N ASP A 259 10.24 1.62 31.51
CA ASP A 259 8.89 2.10 31.21
C ASP A 259 8.59 1.86 29.72
N PHE A 260 7.56 1.07 29.43
CA PHE A 260 7.28 0.59 28.09
C PHE A 260 5.89 1.01 27.61
N THR A 261 5.85 1.59 26.40
CA THR A 261 4.62 2.06 25.77
C THR A 261 4.55 1.63 24.31
N LEU A 262 3.39 1.15 23.87
CA LEU A 262 3.11 0.90 22.46
C LEU A 262 2.13 1.94 21.93
N VAL A 263 2.38 2.39 20.70
CA VAL A 263 1.56 3.37 20.01
C VAL A 263 1.10 2.79 18.68
N SER A 264 -0.21 2.75 18.47
CA SER A 264 -0.82 2.41 17.19
C SER A 264 -1.10 3.70 16.42
N GLY A 265 -0.14 4.12 15.60
CA GLY A 265 -0.20 5.34 14.79
C GLY A 265 0.94 5.37 13.76
N ASP A 266 0.77 6.14 12.68
CA ASP A 266 1.70 6.20 11.55
C ASP A 266 2.43 7.57 11.50
N PRO A 267 3.52 7.77 12.28
CA PRO A 267 4.31 8.99 12.22
C PRO A 267 5.05 9.11 10.88
N VAL A 268 5.15 10.33 10.34
CA VAL A 268 5.95 10.60 9.14
C VAL A 268 7.42 10.74 9.53
N THR A 269 8.29 9.86 9.01
CA THR A 269 9.76 9.90 9.24
C THR A 269 10.54 9.71 7.94
N PHE A 270 11.76 10.25 7.85
CA PHE A 270 12.67 10.09 6.70
C PHE A 270 14.11 9.80 7.16
N ARG A 271 14.87 9.05 6.35
CA ARG A 271 16.32 8.81 6.56
C ARG A 271 17.13 9.86 5.81
N GLN A 272 18.17 10.37 6.44
CA GLN A 272 19.14 11.27 5.82
C GLN A 272 20.53 10.83 6.28
N ALA A 273 21.45 10.59 5.35
CA ALA A 273 22.82 10.22 5.68
C ALA A 273 23.56 11.43 6.26
N LEU A 274 23.54 11.57 7.59
CA LEU A 274 24.17 12.67 8.33
C LEU A 274 25.58 12.33 8.81
N TYR A 275 25.91 11.04 8.91
CA TYR A 275 27.22 10.53 9.33
C TYR A 275 28.20 10.35 8.16
N GLU A 276 27.71 10.29 6.93
CA GLU A 276 28.57 10.25 5.75
C GLU A 276 29.31 11.58 5.54
N ILE A 277 30.59 11.48 5.20
CA ILE A 277 31.40 12.65 4.84
C ILE A 277 31.17 12.93 3.36
N TYR A 278 30.50 14.04 3.06
CA TYR A 278 30.36 14.55 1.70
C TYR A 278 31.45 15.59 1.41
N TYR A 279 32.23 15.33 0.37
CA TYR A 279 33.07 16.36 -0.22
C TYR A 279 32.31 16.98 -1.39
N VAL A 280 32.26 18.32 -1.41
CA VAL A 280 31.84 19.05 -2.60
C VAL A 280 33.08 19.22 -3.46
N ASP A 281 33.01 18.80 -4.73
CA ASP A 281 34.08 19.07 -5.69
C ASP A 281 34.28 20.58 -5.79
N ARG A 282 35.43 21.04 -5.30
CA ARG A 282 35.80 22.44 -5.37
C ARG A 282 36.50 22.66 -6.70
N PRO A 283 36.01 23.58 -7.55
CA PRO A 283 36.79 24.02 -8.70
C PRO A 283 38.12 24.61 -8.21
N GLU A 284 39.24 24.13 -8.73
CA GLU A 284 40.52 24.83 -8.55
C GLU A 284 40.46 26.15 -9.31
N VAL A 285 40.43 27.25 -8.56
CA VAL A 285 40.57 28.61 -9.10
C VAL A 285 42.07 28.92 -9.12
N PRO A 286 42.70 29.15 -10.29
CA PRO A 286 44.08 29.62 -10.33
C PRO A 286 44.21 30.97 -9.61
N VAL A 287 45.35 31.19 -8.97
CA VAL A 287 45.60 32.39 -8.17
C VAL A 287 45.68 33.63 -9.06
N ASP A 288 44.60 34.41 -9.11
CA ASP A 288 44.59 35.75 -9.70
C ASP A 288 44.97 36.80 -8.65
N VAL A 289 45.99 37.59 -8.98
CA VAL A 289 46.51 38.67 -8.14
C VAL A 289 45.70 39.95 -8.41
N ALA A 290 44.84 40.28 -7.43
CA ALA A 290 44.28 41.60 -7.10
C ALA A 290 43.57 42.43 -8.18
N GLU A 291 42.26 42.63 -8.00
CA GLU A 291 41.71 43.98 -7.76
C GLU A 291 40.34 43.95 -7.04
N ARG A 292 40.15 44.93 -6.13
CA ARG A 292 38.97 45.15 -5.28
C ARG A 292 37.88 45.93 -6.02
N VAL A 293 36.60 45.62 -5.77
CA VAL A 293 35.52 46.60 -5.45
C VAL A 293 34.36 45.89 -4.68
N LEU A 294 33.84 46.56 -3.64
CA LEU A 294 32.63 46.33 -2.82
C LEU A 294 31.70 47.58 -2.98
N PRO A 295 30.48 47.76 -2.40
CA PRO A 295 29.44 46.85 -1.81
C PRO A 295 27.96 47.27 -2.15
N ARG A 296 26.91 46.53 -1.73
CA ARG A 296 25.86 46.82 -0.66
C ARG A 296 24.47 46.34 -1.16
N LEU A 297 23.41 46.05 -0.39
CA LEU A 297 23.05 45.92 1.04
C LEU A 297 21.64 45.27 1.12
N GLY A 298 21.28 44.71 2.29
CA GLY A 298 19.90 44.40 2.71
C GLY A 298 19.90 43.29 3.77
N GLU A 299 20.08 43.62 5.06
CA GLU A 299 19.03 43.76 6.12
C GLU A 299 18.27 42.45 6.39
N GLY A 300 18.15 41.89 7.61
CA GLY A 300 18.53 42.29 8.97
C GLY A 300 18.33 41.09 9.94
N ALA A 301 18.85 41.21 11.16
CA ALA A 301 18.74 40.26 12.28
C ALA A 301 17.35 40.40 12.99
N SER A 302 16.84 39.61 13.94
CA SER A 302 17.30 38.57 14.88
C SER A 302 16.08 37.99 15.65
N ALA A 303 16.23 36.78 16.20
CA ALA A 303 15.75 36.24 17.49
C ALA A 303 14.25 36.07 17.89
N LEU A 304 13.93 34.79 18.14
CA LEU A 304 13.19 34.16 19.25
C LEU A 304 12.71 35.02 20.45
N ALA A 305 11.48 34.79 20.91
CA ALA A 305 11.17 34.09 22.18
C ALA A 305 9.67 34.18 22.57
N ALA A 306 9.17 33.12 23.19
CA ALA A 306 7.84 32.97 23.78
C ALA A 306 7.72 33.55 25.20
N LYS A 307 6.49 33.84 25.64
CA LYS A 307 6.02 33.64 27.03
C LYS A 307 4.49 33.63 27.13
N ALA A 308 4.00 32.79 28.04
CA ALA A 308 2.61 32.47 28.34
C ALA A 308 2.01 33.32 29.49
N GLU A 309 0.67 33.31 29.66
CA GLU A 309 -0.01 32.92 30.92
C GLU A 309 -1.57 32.93 30.85
N THR A 310 -2.14 31.75 31.11
CA THR A 310 -3.25 31.30 32.00
C THR A 310 -4.47 32.17 32.42
N ARG A 311 -5.67 31.56 32.43
CA ARG A 311 -6.63 31.59 33.55
C ARG A 311 -7.55 30.36 33.62
N ALA A 312 -7.86 29.93 34.84
CA ALA A 312 -8.51 28.67 35.24
C ALA A 312 -9.97 28.82 35.72
N SER A 313 -10.68 27.70 35.90
CA SER A 313 -11.71 27.55 36.96
C SER A 313 -11.92 26.09 37.40
N PHE A 314 -11.97 25.89 38.72
CA PHE A 314 -12.13 24.66 39.52
C PHE A 314 -13.55 24.07 39.56
N ARG A 315 -13.67 22.77 39.94
CA ARG A 315 -14.51 22.26 41.07
C ARG A 315 -14.18 20.80 41.48
N LEU A 316 -14.63 20.45 42.69
CA LEU A 316 -14.05 19.52 43.69
C LEU A 316 -14.91 18.26 43.95
N GLY A 317 -14.30 17.18 44.49
CA GLY A 317 -14.92 16.11 45.32
C GLY A 317 -15.03 14.73 44.64
N ALA A 318 -14.84 13.56 45.27
CA ALA A 318 -14.61 13.18 46.67
C ALA A 318 -14.04 11.74 46.73
N ALA A 319 -13.35 11.40 47.82
CA ALA A 319 -12.84 10.07 48.15
C ALA A 319 -13.96 9.07 48.50
N ARG A 320 -13.74 7.78 48.23
CA ARG A 320 -14.42 6.66 48.90
C ARG A 320 -13.53 5.42 48.98
N ASP A 321 -13.50 4.86 50.19
CA ASP A 321 -12.75 3.68 50.63
C ASP A 321 -13.22 2.34 50.04
N GLU A 322 -12.28 1.42 50.09
CA GLU A 322 -12.30 -0.01 49.75
C GLU A 322 -13.41 -0.84 50.40
N ALA A 323 -13.79 -1.91 49.69
CA ALA A 323 -14.16 -3.17 50.32
C ALA A 323 -13.67 -4.35 49.44
N ALA A 324 -12.83 -5.20 50.04
CA ALA A 324 -12.22 -6.36 49.40
C ALA A 324 -13.18 -7.57 49.32
N ALA A 325 -13.09 -8.33 48.22
CA ALA A 325 -13.71 -9.62 48.01
C ALA A 325 -12.65 -10.64 47.52
N PRO A 326 -12.82 -11.95 47.77
CA PRO A 326 -11.73 -12.93 47.90
C PRO A 326 -11.09 -13.35 46.56
N PRO A 327 -9.87 -13.92 46.57
CA PRO A 327 -9.03 -14.05 45.39
C PRO A 327 -9.54 -15.09 44.39
N ARG A 328 -9.65 -14.68 43.13
CA ARG A 328 -9.66 -15.53 41.94
C ARG A 328 -8.22 -15.65 41.41
N PRO A 329 -7.86 -16.75 40.72
CA PRO A 329 -6.50 -16.98 40.23
C PRO A 329 -6.02 -15.82 39.36
N ALA A 330 -4.74 -15.45 39.51
CA ALA A 330 -4.15 -14.23 38.97
C ALA A 330 -4.40 -14.07 37.46
N ALA A 331 -5.11 -13.00 37.09
CA ALA A 331 -5.21 -12.52 35.72
C ALA A 331 -3.89 -11.85 35.33
N THR A 332 -3.42 -12.11 34.11
CA THR A 332 -2.27 -11.40 33.54
C THR A 332 -2.60 -9.90 33.46
N PRO A 333 -1.74 -8.99 33.94
CA PRO A 333 -2.04 -7.56 33.89
C PRO A 333 -2.13 -7.06 32.44
N VAL A 334 -3.26 -6.44 32.10
CA VAL A 334 -3.51 -5.77 30.80
C VAL A 334 -3.07 -4.31 30.92
N PRO A 335 -2.44 -3.70 29.89
CA PRO A 335 -1.96 -2.32 29.94
C PRO A 335 -3.11 -1.31 30.07
N GLU A 336 -2.76 -0.14 30.61
CA GLU A 336 -3.62 1.04 30.57
C GLU A 336 -3.71 1.56 29.13
N ARG A 337 -4.92 1.93 28.72
CA ARG A 337 -5.23 2.27 27.33
C ARG A 337 -5.75 3.70 27.26
N GLU A 338 -5.13 4.51 26.41
CA GLU A 338 -5.55 5.89 26.14
C GLU A 338 -5.82 6.06 24.64
N GLU A 339 -7.02 6.53 24.31
CA GLU A 339 -7.41 6.86 22.93
C GLU A 339 -7.11 8.35 22.69
N ALA A 340 -6.10 8.64 21.86
CA ALA A 340 -5.78 9.99 21.42
C ALA A 340 -6.30 10.22 19.99
N ALA A 341 -6.40 11.49 19.58
CA ALA A 341 -7.02 11.89 18.30
C ALA A 341 -6.47 11.19 17.04
N THR A 342 -5.23 10.70 17.08
CA THR A 342 -4.55 10.06 15.94
C THR A 342 -3.92 8.71 16.29
N GLN A 343 -4.03 8.24 17.53
CA GLN A 343 -3.31 7.05 17.98
C GLN A 343 -3.95 6.39 19.20
N VAL A 344 -3.73 5.08 19.33
CA VAL A 344 -4.04 4.34 20.57
C VAL A 344 -2.74 4.10 21.32
N VAL A 345 -2.71 4.44 22.60
CA VAL A 345 -1.54 4.26 23.47
C VAL A 345 -1.81 3.11 24.44
N PHE A 346 -0.88 2.15 24.51
CA PHE A 346 -0.88 1.06 25.48
C PHE A 346 0.32 1.24 26.42
N HIS A 347 0.06 1.67 27.65
CA HIS A 347 1.08 1.84 28.68
C HIS A 347 1.12 0.62 29.62
N PHE A 348 2.29 -0.03 29.69
CA PHE A 348 2.49 -1.20 30.52
C PHE A 348 2.99 -0.79 31.91
N GLN A 349 2.13 -0.91 32.91
CA GLN A 349 2.42 -0.45 34.28
C GLN A 349 3.57 -1.23 34.94
N ALA A 350 3.77 -2.49 34.56
CA ALA A 350 4.91 -3.28 35.03
C ALA A 350 6.14 -3.00 34.16
N PRO A 351 7.32 -2.76 34.77
CA PRO A 351 8.54 -2.51 34.01
C PRO A 351 8.91 -3.73 33.16
N LEU A 352 9.34 -3.48 31.92
CA LEU A 352 9.68 -4.54 30.97
C LEU A 352 11.19 -4.80 30.95
N THR A 353 11.57 -6.08 30.91
CA THR A 353 12.94 -6.52 30.65
C THR A 353 12.95 -7.43 29.44
N LEU A 354 13.78 -7.13 28.43
CA LEU A 354 13.86 -7.88 27.18
C LEU A 354 15.29 -7.81 26.62
N ALA A 355 15.97 -8.95 26.54
CA ALA A 355 17.33 -8.99 26.02
C ALA A 355 17.38 -8.66 24.53
N SER A 356 18.52 -8.14 24.08
CA SER A 356 18.75 -7.83 22.67
C SER A 356 18.61 -9.09 21.80
N GLY A 357 17.84 -8.99 20.72
CA GLY A 357 17.52 -10.08 19.81
C GLY A 357 16.33 -10.95 20.23
N GLN A 358 15.69 -10.69 21.37
CA GLN A 358 14.52 -11.46 21.82
C GLN A 358 13.18 -10.87 21.36
N THR A 359 12.17 -11.74 21.30
CA THR A 359 10.77 -11.40 21.01
C THR A 359 9.90 -11.65 22.23
N ALA A 360 9.03 -10.71 22.56
CA ALA A 360 8.03 -10.82 23.63
C ALA A 360 6.61 -10.79 23.07
N LEU A 361 5.70 -11.52 23.75
CA LEU A 361 4.26 -11.46 23.53
C LEU A 361 3.62 -10.77 24.75
N LEU A 362 3.10 -9.57 24.56
CA LEU A 362 2.52 -8.75 25.64
C LEU A 362 1.00 -8.68 25.49
N PRO A 363 0.20 -8.98 26.53
CA PRO A 363 -1.25 -8.91 26.43
C PRO A 363 -1.69 -7.44 26.28
N ILE A 364 -2.61 -7.16 25.37
CA ILE A 364 -3.19 -5.80 25.17
C ILE A 364 -4.70 -5.76 25.40
N VAL A 365 -5.37 -6.91 25.31
CA VAL A 365 -6.79 -7.04 25.64
C VAL A 365 -7.10 -8.50 26.03
N GLU A 366 -7.87 -8.69 27.08
CA GLU A 366 -8.42 -10.00 27.44
C GLU A 366 -9.83 -9.81 28.00
N ARG A 367 -10.86 -10.20 27.24
CA ARG A 367 -12.27 -10.01 27.63
C ARG A 367 -13.25 -10.83 26.79
N GLN A 368 -14.51 -10.87 27.21
CA GLN A 368 -15.59 -11.28 26.32
C GLN A 368 -16.07 -10.11 25.47
N ILE A 369 -16.37 -10.36 24.20
CA ILE A 369 -16.94 -9.38 23.26
C ILE A 369 -18.23 -9.92 22.64
N PRO A 370 -19.17 -9.04 22.23
CA PRO A 370 -20.33 -9.45 21.46
C PRO A 370 -19.90 -10.00 20.09
N VAL A 371 -20.38 -11.20 19.78
CA VAL A 371 -20.11 -11.91 18.53
C VAL A 371 -21.40 -12.48 17.96
N GLU A 372 -21.55 -12.39 16.65
CA GLU A 372 -22.60 -13.08 15.91
C GLU A 372 -21.98 -13.97 14.83
N ARG A 373 -22.31 -15.27 14.83
CA ARG A 373 -21.81 -16.23 13.83
C ARG A 373 -22.68 -16.19 12.58
N LEU A 374 -22.04 -16.00 11.43
CA LEU A 374 -22.69 -15.75 10.13
C LEU A 374 -21.95 -16.48 9.01
N TRP A 375 -22.59 -16.62 7.86
CA TRP A 375 -22.02 -17.27 6.68
C TRP A 375 -22.01 -16.31 5.50
N LEU A 376 -20.85 -15.75 5.21
CA LEU A 376 -20.69 -14.74 4.16
C LEU A 376 -20.55 -15.41 2.79
N TYR A 377 -21.48 -15.19 1.88
CA TYR A 377 -21.35 -15.63 0.50
C TYR A 377 -20.81 -14.51 -0.38
N GLN A 378 -19.57 -14.71 -0.85
CA GLN A 378 -18.86 -13.86 -1.79
C GLN A 378 -18.47 -14.71 -3.01
N PRO A 379 -19.14 -14.53 -4.17
CA PRO A 379 -18.85 -15.32 -5.37
C PRO A 379 -17.38 -15.26 -5.82
N GLU A 380 -16.71 -14.13 -5.60
CA GLU A 380 -15.31 -13.90 -5.95
C GLU A 380 -14.33 -14.67 -5.06
N ALA A 381 -14.66 -14.84 -3.78
CA ALA A 381 -13.83 -15.59 -2.84
C ALA A 381 -14.10 -17.10 -2.91
N SER A 382 -15.36 -17.48 -3.09
CA SER A 382 -15.79 -18.88 -3.17
C SER A 382 -17.08 -18.99 -3.98
N ALA A 383 -16.96 -19.53 -5.20
CA ALA A 383 -18.01 -19.51 -6.20
C ALA A 383 -19.36 -20.09 -5.75
N ARG A 384 -19.35 -21.14 -4.91
CA ARG A 384 -20.58 -21.86 -4.51
C ARG A 384 -20.74 -22.11 -3.01
N ARG A 385 -19.79 -21.70 -2.18
CA ARG A 385 -19.79 -22.04 -0.75
C ARG A 385 -19.58 -20.78 0.08
N PRO A 386 -20.40 -20.51 1.09
CA PRO A 386 -20.18 -19.36 1.95
C PRO A 386 -18.98 -19.59 2.87
N LEU A 387 -18.41 -18.48 3.34
CA LEU A 387 -17.35 -18.42 4.33
C LEU A 387 -17.97 -18.33 5.73
N ALA A 388 -17.66 -19.29 6.61
CA ALA A 388 -17.93 -19.17 8.03
C ALA A 388 -17.23 -17.90 8.56
N SER A 389 -18.02 -17.04 9.20
CA SER A 389 -17.63 -15.70 9.61
C SER A 389 -18.16 -15.37 11.00
N ALA A 390 -17.48 -14.45 11.68
CA ALA A 390 -17.90 -13.89 12.94
C ALA A 390 -18.01 -12.37 12.80
N ARG A 391 -19.16 -11.80 13.14
CA ARG A 391 -19.34 -10.35 13.29
C ARG A 391 -18.99 -9.99 14.71
N LEU A 392 -17.90 -9.25 14.87
CA LEU A 392 -17.36 -8.82 16.16
C LEU A 392 -17.77 -7.38 16.40
N ARG A 393 -18.27 -7.07 17.59
CA ARG A 393 -18.50 -5.68 18.02
C ARG A 393 -17.50 -5.32 19.11
N ASN A 394 -16.85 -4.17 18.97
CA ASN A 394 -16.05 -3.62 20.06
C ASN A 394 -16.97 -2.81 20.97
N ASP A 395 -17.35 -3.40 22.10
CA ASP A 395 -18.13 -2.76 23.16
C ASP A 395 -17.23 -2.10 24.24
N GLY A 396 -15.94 -1.96 23.95
CA GLY A 396 -14.96 -1.32 24.82
C GLY A 396 -14.80 0.16 24.56
N ASP A 397 -13.85 0.73 25.27
CA ASP A 397 -13.50 2.15 25.29
C ASP A 397 -12.34 2.51 24.35
N ALA A 398 -11.50 1.54 23.96
CA ALA A 398 -10.35 1.73 23.09
C ALA A 398 -10.47 0.97 21.76
N SER A 399 -9.90 1.54 20.70
CA SER A 399 -9.81 0.91 19.38
C SER A 399 -8.93 -0.35 19.42
N LEU A 400 -9.35 -1.42 18.72
CA LEU A 400 -8.50 -2.60 18.51
C LEU A 400 -7.71 -2.45 17.20
N PRO A 401 -6.36 -2.44 17.25
CA PRO A 401 -5.54 -2.35 16.06
C PRO A 401 -5.74 -3.54 15.11
N PRO A 402 -5.51 -3.36 13.79
CA PRO A 402 -5.60 -4.46 12.84
C PRO A 402 -4.53 -5.53 13.09
N GLY A 403 -4.89 -6.80 12.95
CA GLY A 403 -3.98 -7.91 13.24
C GLY A 403 -4.44 -9.26 12.70
N ALA A 404 -3.55 -10.25 12.81
CA ALA A 404 -3.91 -11.64 12.54
C ALA A 404 -4.80 -12.17 13.67
N MET A 405 -5.78 -13.01 13.36
CA MET A 405 -6.70 -13.60 14.32
C MET A 405 -6.79 -15.11 14.12
N THR A 406 -6.45 -15.88 15.14
CA THR A 406 -6.68 -17.33 15.16
C THR A 406 -7.98 -17.60 15.89
N ILE A 407 -8.84 -18.45 15.31
CA ILE A 407 -10.17 -18.73 15.83
C ILE A 407 -10.23 -20.17 16.34
N TYR A 408 -10.76 -20.30 17.54
CA TYR A 408 -11.00 -21.55 18.22
C TYR A 408 -12.48 -21.72 18.50
N GLU A 409 -12.92 -22.96 18.60
CA GLU A 409 -14.25 -23.33 19.07
C GLU A 409 -14.12 -24.17 20.33
N ARG A 410 -14.88 -23.82 21.35
CA ARG A 410 -14.92 -24.53 22.63
C ARG A 410 -16.25 -25.26 22.77
N SER A 411 -16.17 -26.58 22.87
CA SER A 411 -17.35 -27.42 23.12
C SER A 411 -17.88 -27.28 24.53
N ASP A 412 -19.12 -27.73 24.74
CA ASP A 412 -19.75 -27.79 26.07
C ASP A 412 -18.97 -28.66 27.06
N LYS A 413 -18.18 -29.62 26.54
CA LYS A 413 -17.28 -30.48 27.33
C LYS A 413 -15.91 -29.84 27.60
N GLY A 414 -15.71 -28.59 27.16
CA GLY A 414 -14.48 -27.83 27.36
C GLY A 414 -13.34 -28.13 26.39
N VAL A 415 -13.57 -28.93 25.34
CA VAL A 415 -12.55 -29.23 24.32
C VAL A 415 -12.41 -28.03 23.41
N ILE A 416 -11.17 -27.54 23.24
CA ILE A 416 -10.84 -26.41 22.36
C ILE A 416 -10.28 -26.95 21.05
N THR A 417 -10.90 -26.57 19.93
CA THR A 417 -10.50 -26.99 18.58
C THR A 417 -10.18 -25.78 17.73
N HIS A 418 -9.09 -25.84 16.95
CA HIS A 418 -8.77 -24.81 15.96
C HIS A 418 -9.73 -24.91 14.77
N VAL A 419 -10.37 -23.80 14.39
CA VAL A 419 -11.33 -23.75 13.27
C VAL A 419 -10.84 -22.96 12.06
N GLY A 420 -9.87 -22.07 12.24
CA GLY A 420 -9.26 -21.33 11.13
C GLY A 420 -8.60 -20.02 11.58
N ASP A 421 -8.01 -19.35 10.60
CA ASP A 421 -7.38 -18.05 10.77
C ASP A 421 -8.14 -16.98 9.97
N ALA A 422 -8.11 -15.76 10.48
CA ALA A 422 -8.71 -14.57 9.89
C ALA A 422 -7.79 -13.36 10.08
N ARG A 423 -8.18 -12.23 9.47
CA ARG A 423 -7.56 -10.93 9.70
C ARG A 423 -8.60 -10.00 10.31
N LEU A 424 -8.25 -9.38 11.44
CA LEU A 424 -9.05 -8.32 12.05
C LEU A 424 -8.71 -6.98 11.37
N PRO A 425 -9.67 -6.31 10.72
CA PRO A 425 -9.51 -4.90 10.33
C PRO A 425 -9.50 -3.99 11.56
N PRO A 426 -9.09 -2.72 11.45
CA PRO A 426 -9.23 -1.78 12.56
C PRO A 426 -10.68 -1.77 13.08
N LEU A 427 -10.84 -1.94 14.39
CA LEU A 427 -12.15 -2.06 15.05
C LEU A 427 -12.28 -1.01 16.17
N PRO A 428 -12.78 0.20 15.83
CA PRO A 428 -13.01 1.27 16.79
C PRO A 428 -14.09 0.95 17.84
N PRO A 429 -14.15 1.67 18.98
CA PRO A 429 -15.22 1.58 19.96
C PRO A 429 -16.61 1.73 19.34
N GLY A 430 -17.55 0.88 19.75
CA GLY A 430 -18.94 0.85 19.30
C GLY A 430 -19.17 0.22 17.93
N GLU A 431 -18.13 0.09 17.10
CA GLU A 431 -18.25 -0.42 15.74
C GLU A 431 -18.26 -1.95 15.66
N SER A 432 -18.66 -2.46 14.48
CA SER A 432 -18.63 -3.89 14.17
C SER A 432 -17.77 -4.18 12.94
N ARG A 433 -17.11 -5.34 12.92
CA ARG A 433 -16.38 -5.87 11.76
C ARG A 433 -16.72 -7.34 11.56
N LEU A 434 -16.86 -7.74 10.30
CA LEU A 434 -17.05 -9.13 9.91
C LEU A 434 -15.68 -9.75 9.58
N VAL A 435 -15.36 -10.88 10.21
CA VAL A 435 -14.13 -11.64 9.95
C VAL A 435 -14.49 -13.04 9.45
N SER A 436 -13.98 -13.43 8.28
CA SER A 436 -14.20 -14.76 7.68
C SER A 436 -12.99 -15.66 7.93
N PHE A 437 -13.22 -16.93 8.26
CA PHE A 437 -12.16 -17.81 8.77
C PHE A 437 -12.12 -19.23 8.20
N ALA A 438 -13.21 -19.71 7.60
CA ALA A 438 -13.25 -21.03 6.97
C ALA A 438 -14.30 -21.08 5.86
N VAL A 439 -14.18 -22.01 4.93
CA VAL A 439 -15.22 -22.31 3.93
C VAL A 439 -16.20 -23.33 4.52
N ASP A 440 -17.49 -23.02 4.53
CA ASP A 440 -18.52 -24.00 4.95
C ASP A 440 -18.79 -24.99 3.80
N ARG A 441 -18.45 -26.26 4.03
CA ARG A 441 -18.68 -27.34 3.07
C ARG A 441 -20.07 -27.96 3.14
N LYS A 442 -20.86 -27.63 4.15
CA LYS A 442 -22.23 -28.14 4.36
C LYS A 442 -23.29 -27.28 3.66
N VAL A 443 -22.97 -26.05 3.25
CA VAL A 443 -23.87 -25.13 2.54
C VAL A 443 -23.44 -24.98 1.09
N ARG A 444 -24.42 -24.90 0.18
CA ARG A 444 -24.20 -24.64 -1.25
C ARG A 444 -25.09 -23.50 -1.70
N VAL A 445 -24.52 -22.54 -2.42
CA VAL A 445 -25.25 -21.43 -3.04
C VAL A 445 -25.10 -21.55 -4.54
N ASP A 446 -26.23 -21.64 -5.24
CA ASP A 446 -26.31 -21.50 -6.68
C ASP A 446 -26.84 -20.11 -7.02
N ARG A 447 -26.33 -19.54 -8.12
CA ARG A 447 -26.66 -18.18 -8.57
C ARG A 447 -27.05 -18.22 -10.03
N GLU A 448 -28.21 -17.65 -10.34
CA GLU A 448 -28.67 -17.44 -11.70
C GLU A 448 -28.96 -15.95 -11.89
N ALA A 449 -28.47 -15.38 -12.99
CA ALA A 449 -28.66 -13.96 -13.28
C ALA A 449 -29.28 -13.82 -14.67
N ARG A 450 -30.31 -12.99 -14.75
CA ARG A 450 -31.01 -12.64 -15.99
C ARG A 450 -31.23 -11.14 -16.07
N SER A 451 -31.32 -10.64 -17.29
CA SER A 451 -31.62 -9.23 -17.56
C SER A 451 -32.92 -9.16 -18.33
N GLU A 452 -33.79 -8.25 -17.90
CA GLU A 452 -35.12 -8.04 -18.47
C GLU A 452 -35.32 -6.53 -18.64
N GLU A 453 -36.06 -6.11 -19.67
CA GLU A 453 -36.52 -4.73 -19.80
C GLU A 453 -38.03 -4.73 -19.64
N VAL A 454 -38.54 -3.81 -18.81
CA VAL A 454 -39.99 -3.63 -18.64
C VAL A 454 -40.34 -2.21 -19.05
N LEU A 455 -41.27 -2.05 -19.98
CA LEU A 455 -41.82 -0.73 -20.29
C LEU A 455 -42.47 -0.13 -19.03
N SER A 456 -41.93 1.00 -18.56
CA SER A 456 -42.40 1.62 -17.31
C SER A 456 -43.27 2.84 -17.57
N ARG A 457 -42.98 3.60 -18.62
CA ARG A 457 -43.75 4.79 -19.00
C ARG A 457 -43.58 5.09 -20.49
N ALA A 458 -44.66 5.55 -21.12
CA ALA A 458 -44.62 6.12 -22.46
C ALA A 458 -45.31 7.48 -22.47
N ARG A 459 -44.60 8.52 -22.92
CA ARG A 459 -45.11 9.89 -23.00
C ARG A 459 -44.92 10.42 -24.40
N ILE A 460 -45.95 11.02 -24.96
CA ILE A 460 -45.89 11.73 -26.24
C ILE A 460 -46.12 13.22 -25.98
N GLN A 461 -45.17 14.05 -26.38
CA GLN A 461 -45.29 15.50 -26.28
C GLN A 461 -44.60 16.18 -27.46
N GLY A 462 -45.33 17.04 -28.18
CA GLY A 462 -44.75 17.87 -29.25
C GLY A 462 -44.10 17.08 -30.38
N GLY A 463 -44.68 15.92 -30.73
CA GLY A 463 -44.16 15.03 -31.77
C GLY A 463 -42.96 14.16 -31.35
N MET A 464 -42.56 14.20 -30.08
CA MET A 464 -41.56 13.30 -29.49
C MET A 464 -42.23 12.26 -28.61
N LEU A 465 -41.86 11.00 -28.81
CA LEU A 465 -42.20 9.88 -27.96
C LEU A 465 -41.03 9.61 -27.02
N GLU A 466 -41.21 9.90 -25.74
CA GLU A 466 -40.35 9.48 -24.66
C GLU A 466 -40.81 8.12 -24.13
N ILE A 467 -39.97 7.12 -24.30
CA ILE A 467 -40.16 5.78 -23.74
C ILE A 467 -39.17 5.63 -22.58
N VAL A 468 -39.71 5.44 -21.38
CA VAL A 468 -38.90 5.04 -20.21
C VAL A 468 -39.09 3.54 -20.01
N ARG A 469 -38.01 2.79 -20.24
CA ARG A 469 -37.92 1.37 -19.86
C ARG A 469 -37.14 1.29 -18.57
N THR A 470 -37.58 0.42 -17.67
CA THR A 470 -36.75 0.07 -16.52
C THR A 470 -36.04 -1.21 -16.87
N ALA A 471 -34.72 -1.13 -17.02
CA ALA A 471 -33.90 -2.32 -17.10
C ALA A 471 -33.82 -2.94 -15.72
N ARG A 472 -34.10 -4.24 -15.64
CA ARG A 472 -34.06 -5.05 -14.42
C ARG A 472 -32.96 -6.08 -14.55
N ARG A 473 -32.09 -6.15 -13.55
CA ARG A 473 -31.14 -7.26 -13.38
C ARG A 473 -31.62 -8.09 -12.20
N VAL A 474 -32.16 -9.26 -12.52
CA VAL A 474 -32.69 -10.20 -11.54
C VAL A 474 -31.63 -11.26 -11.29
N THR A 475 -31.17 -11.36 -10.05
CA THR A 475 -30.27 -12.43 -9.60
C THR A 475 -30.98 -13.28 -8.57
N GLU A 476 -31.19 -14.56 -8.88
CA GLU A 476 -31.76 -15.54 -7.97
C GLU A 476 -30.64 -16.33 -7.31
N TYR A 477 -30.66 -16.37 -5.98
CA TYR A 477 -29.77 -17.17 -5.16
C TYR A 477 -30.56 -18.33 -4.55
N THR A 478 -30.16 -19.56 -4.85
CA THR A 478 -30.69 -20.77 -4.23
C THR A 478 -29.68 -21.27 -3.20
N ILE A 479 -30.03 -21.19 -1.93
CA ILE A 479 -29.16 -21.52 -0.79
C ILE A 479 -29.62 -22.85 -0.19
N VAL A 480 -28.89 -23.92 -0.50
CA VAL A 480 -29.10 -25.25 0.09
C VAL A 480 -28.39 -25.31 1.44
N GLY A 481 -29.19 -25.40 2.51
CA GLY A 481 -28.73 -25.39 3.90
C GLY A 481 -28.02 -26.67 4.33
N ALA A 482 -27.38 -26.60 5.50
CA ALA A 482 -26.74 -27.76 6.12
C ALA A 482 -27.78 -28.74 6.68
N ALA A 483 -27.51 -30.05 6.61
CA ALA A 483 -28.51 -31.08 6.90
C ALA A 483 -29.08 -31.08 8.34
N ARG A 484 -28.33 -30.60 9.33
CA ARG A 484 -28.67 -30.75 10.76
C ARG A 484 -28.64 -29.45 11.56
N GLU A 485 -28.15 -28.38 10.97
CA GLU A 485 -27.88 -27.13 11.69
C GLU A 485 -28.39 -25.95 10.86
N PRO A 486 -29.08 -24.98 11.47
CA PRO A 486 -29.46 -23.76 10.77
C PRO A 486 -28.24 -22.90 10.45
N ARG A 487 -28.41 -21.99 9.49
CA ARG A 487 -27.38 -21.07 9.01
C ARG A 487 -28.00 -19.70 8.75
N VAL A 488 -27.30 -18.65 9.17
CA VAL A 488 -27.61 -17.28 8.75
C VAL A 488 -26.61 -16.89 7.67
N VAL A 489 -27.07 -16.90 6.41
CA VAL A 489 -26.25 -16.57 5.25
C VAL A 489 -26.40 -15.08 4.92
N VAL A 490 -25.27 -14.40 4.76
CA VAL A 490 -25.20 -13.02 4.28
C VAL A 490 -24.68 -13.05 2.86
N VAL A 491 -25.52 -12.68 1.90
CA VAL A 491 -25.13 -12.61 0.48
C VAL A 491 -24.58 -11.21 0.20
N GLU A 492 -23.32 -11.14 -0.25
CA GLU A 492 -22.77 -9.90 -0.79
C GLU A 492 -23.08 -9.80 -2.28
N HIS A 493 -23.89 -8.80 -2.63
CA HIS A 493 -24.28 -8.48 -3.99
C HIS A 493 -23.60 -7.18 -4.45
N PRO A 494 -23.03 -7.11 -5.66
CA PRO A 494 -22.37 -5.92 -6.16
C PRO A 494 -23.33 -4.73 -6.30
N ARG A 495 -22.90 -3.55 -5.85
CA ARG A 495 -23.57 -2.28 -6.14
C ARG A 495 -23.01 -1.73 -7.45
N ILE A 496 -23.90 -1.46 -8.40
CA ILE A 496 -23.53 -0.99 -9.73
C ILE A 496 -23.94 0.47 -9.85
N ALA A 497 -23.02 1.33 -10.30
CA ALA A 497 -23.34 2.74 -10.51
C ALA A 497 -24.51 2.91 -11.49
N GLY A 498 -25.49 3.75 -11.11
CA GLY A 498 -26.71 3.97 -11.90
C GLY A 498 -27.79 2.89 -11.75
N TRP A 499 -27.56 1.85 -10.93
CA TRP A 499 -28.56 0.83 -10.61
C TRP A 499 -28.94 0.91 -9.13
N GLU A 500 -30.24 0.89 -8.86
CA GLU A 500 -30.80 0.90 -7.50
C GLU A 500 -31.35 -0.47 -7.12
N LEU A 501 -31.29 -0.81 -5.83
CA LEU A 501 -31.85 -2.06 -5.32
C LEU A 501 -33.37 -1.91 -5.15
N ALA A 502 -34.14 -2.64 -5.95
CA ALA A 502 -35.59 -2.69 -5.83
C ALA A 502 -36.05 -3.83 -4.89
N GLU A 503 -35.40 -4.99 -4.95
CA GLU A 503 -35.68 -6.12 -4.07
C GLU A 503 -34.39 -6.79 -3.59
N PRO A 504 -34.29 -7.20 -2.32
CA PRO A 504 -35.27 -7.02 -1.25
C PRO A 504 -35.23 -5.62 -0.62
N ALA A 505 -36.35 -5.15 -0.05
CA ALA A 505 -36.44 -3.84 0.62
C ALA A 505 -35.92 -3.86 2.07
N GLU A 506 -36.03 -4.99 2.76
CA GLU A 506 -35.63 -5.14 4.18
C GLU A 506 -34.46 -6.11 4.36
N GLY A 507 -33.71 -5.94 5.46
CA GLY A 507 -32.59 -6.81 5.82
C GLY A 507 -31.34 -6.60 4.95
N VAL A 508 -31.20 -5.39 4.41
CA VAL A 508 -30.09 -4.98 3.54
C VAL A 508 -29.19 -3.98 4.27
N GLU A 509 -27.94 -4.37 4.48
CA GLU A 509 -26.86 -3.46 4.89
C GLU A 509 -26.15 -2.98 3.62
N THR A 510 -25.94 -1.66 3.48
CA THR A 510 -25.32 -1.08 2.28
C THR A 510 -23.91 -0.60 2.59
N THR A 511 -22.93 -1.02 1.79
CA THR A 511 -21.57 -0.48 1.79
C THR A 511 -21.38 0.47 0.61
N SER A 512 -20.17 1.00 0.45
CA SER A 512 -19.80 1.82 -0.71
C SER A 512 -20.03 1.10 -2.05
N ASP A 513 -19.83 -0.21 -2.10
CA ASP A 513 -19.69 -1.01 -3.33
C ASP A 513 -20.50 -2.32 -3.33
N ARG A 514 -21.17 -2.66 -2.23
CA ARG A 514 -21.92 -3.91 -2.04
C ARG A 514 -23.23 -3.68 -1.28
N TYR A 515 -24.19 -4.58 -1.53
CA TYR A 515 -25.35 -4.83 -0.67
C TYR A 515 -25.11 -6.15 0.09
N ARG A 516 -25.31 -6.14 1.40
CA ARG A 516 -25.24 -7.31 2.29
C ARG A 516 -26.64 -7.70 2.70
N ILE A 517 -27.11 -8.84 2.19
CA ILE A 517 -28.49 -9.27 2.34
C ILE A 517 -28.54 -10.50 3.23
N ARG A 518 -29.18 -10.38 4.40
CA ARG A 518 -29.29 -11.46 5.38
C ARG A 518 -30.42 -12.42 5.02
N ARG A 519 -30.14 -13.73 5.06
CA ARG A 519 -31.13 -14.80 4.87
C ARG A 519 -30.88 -15.95 5.84
N GLU A 520 -31.93 -16.34 6.54
CA GLU A 520 -31.92 -17.48 7.44
C GLU A 520 -32.29 -18.74 6.67
N VAL A 521 -31.60 -19.83 6.96
CA VAL A 521 -31.78 -21.14 6.32
C VAL A 521 -31.89 -22.16 7.44
N ALA A 522 -33.05 -22.78 7.58
CA ALA A 522 -33.27 -23.82 8.57
C ALA A 522 -32.48 -25.10 8.21
N ALA A 523 -32.29 -25.97 9.20
CA ALA A 523 -31.58 -27.23 9.02
C ALA A 523 -32.30 -28.11 7.97
N GLY A 524 -31.55 -28.57 6.96
CA GLY A 524 -32.05 -29.43 5.88
C GLY A 524 -32.91 -28.72 4.83
N GLU A 525 -33.16 -27.42 4.96
CA GLU A 525 -34.01 -26.66 4.05
C GLU A 525 -33.21 -25.91 2.96
N THR A 526 -33.93 -25.46 1.93
CA THR A 526 -33.40 -24.59 0.88
C THR A 526 -34.10 -23.24 0.93
N ALA A 527 -33.34 -22.17 1.10
CA ALA A 527 -33.85 -20.81 1.05
C ALA A 527 -33.61 -20.19 -0.34
N ARG A 528 -34.53 -19.33 -0.79
CA ARG A 528 -34.37 -18.54 -2.02
C ARG A 528 -34.24 -17.06 -1.69
N LEU A 529 -33.37 -16.37 -2.40
CA LEU A 529 -33.21 -14.93 -2.34
C LEU A 529 -33.21 -14.35 -3.74
N THR A 530 -34.18 -13.49 -4.02
CA THR A 530 -34.24 -12.70 -5.25
C THR A 530 -33.65 -11.33 -4.99
N VAL A 531 -32.70 -10.93 -5.83
CA VAL A 531 -32.11 -9.59 -5.82
C VAL A 531 -32.41 -8.92 -7.15
N VAL A 532 -33.15 -7.82 -7.12
CA VAL A 532 -33.54 -7.05 -8.31
C VAL A 532 -32.87 -5.69 -8.25
N LEU A 533 -32.01 -5.42 -9.23
CA LEU A 533 -31.50 -4.08 -9.47
C LEU A 533 -32.28 -3.43 -10.62
N GLU A 534 -32.60 -2.15 -10.49
CA GLU A 534 -33.32 -1.37 -11.49
C GLU A 534 -32.50 -0.19 -11.98
N GLN A 535 -32.58 0.07 -13.28
CA GLN A 535 -32.04 1.28 -13.89
C GLN A 535 -33.07 1.84 -14.89
N PRO A 536 -33.54 3.08 -14.71
CA PRO A 536 -34.39 3.73 -15.69
C PRO A 536 -33.56 4.11 -16.93
N ILE A 537 -33.99 3.63 -18.09
CA ILE A 537 -33.43 3.95 -19.40
C ILE A 537 -34.48 4.76 -20.16
N SER A 538 -34.16 6.01 -20.48
CA SER A 538 -35.02 6.88 -21.28
C SER A 538 -34.56 6.91 -22.74
N HIS A 539 -35.47 6.67 -23.66
CA HIS A 539 -35.27 6.79 -25.10
C HIS A 539 -36.26 7.80 -25.66
N THR A 540 -35.77 8.82 -26.36
CA THR A 540 -36.63 9.81 -27.03
C THR A 540 -36.57 9.59 -28.54
N VAL A 541 -37.74 9.47 -29.18
CA VAL A 541 -37.87 9.22 -30.62
C VAL A 541 -38.82 10.25 -31.24
N ALA A 542 -38.44 10.86 -32.36
CA ALA A 542 -39.33 11.73 -33.11
C ALA A 542 -40.35 10.89 -33.91
N LEU A 543 -41.64 11.14 -33.71
CA LEU A 543 -42.71 10.41 -34.40
C LEU A 543 -42.69 10.65 -35.93
N THR A 544 -42.20 11.81 -36.36
CA THR A 544 -42.04 12.18 -37.78
C THR A 544 -40.89 11.45 -38.47
N SER A 545 -39.93 10.88 -37.74
CA SER A 545 -38.80 10.15 -38.33
C SER A 545 -39.03 8.63 -38.41
N LEU A 546 -40.10 8.12 -37.80
CA LEU A 546 -40.38 6.68 -37.75
C LEU A 546 -40.76 6.10 -39.11
N THR A 547 -40.14 5.01 -39.51
CA THR A 547 -40.57 4.27 -40.72
C THR A 547 -41.81 3.42 -40.47
N SER A 548 -42.47 2.96 -41.53
CA SER A 548 -43.62 2.06 -41.44
C SER A 548 -43.27 0.77 -40.70
N GLU A 549 -42.08 0.22 -40.90
CA GLU A 549 -41.58 -0.97 -40.23
C GLU A 549 -41.39 -0.73 -38.73
N GLN A 550 -40.80 0.41 -38.36
CA GLN A 550 -40.61 0.77 -36.95
C GLN A 550 -41.95 0.97 -36.22
N ILE A 551 -42.93 1.60 -36.88
CA ILE A 551 -44.30 1.75 -36.35
C ILE A 551 -44.92 0.37 -36.08
N GLN A 552 -44.76 -0.60 -36.99
CA GLN A 552 -45.26 -1.97 -36.79
C GLN A 552 -44.56 -2.70 -35.63
N VAL A 553 -43.26 -2.49 -35.43
CA VAL A 553 -42.53 -3.03 -34.27
C VAL A 553 -43.12 -2.49 -32.97
N TYR A 554 -43.41 -1.19 -32.88
CA TYR A 554 -44.03 -0.62 -31.68
C TYR A 554 -45.48 -1.12 -31.49
N MET A 555 -46.26 -1.25 -32.56
CA MET A 555 -47.64 -1.76 -32.50
C MET A 555 -47.74 -3.23 -32.10
N SER A 556 -46.75 -4.05 -32.47
CA SER A 556 -46.70 -5.47 -32.12
C SER A 556 -46.21 -5.73 -30.68
N SER A 557 -45.66 -4.72 -30.01
CA SER A 557 -45.26 -4.81 -28.60
C SER A 557 -46.48 -4.92 -27.69
N ARG A 558 -46.58 -6.03 -26.94
CA ARG A 558 -47.66 -6.26 -25.96
C ARG A 558 -47.57 -5.34 -24.74
N GLU A 559 -46.39 -4.78 -24.47
CA GLU A 559 -46.15 -3.92 -23.32
C GLU A 559 -46.67 -2.49 -23.53
N MET A 560 -47.01 -2.11 -24.76
CA MET A 560 -47.35 -0.73 -25.08
C MET A 560 -48.80 -0.39 -24.69
N PRO A 561 -49.03 0.74 -23.97
CA PRO A 561 -50.36 1.17 -23.55
C PRO A 561 -51.31 1.29 -24.75
N GLU A 562 -52.59 0.95 -24.55
CA GLU A 562 -53.60 0.96 -25.61
C GLU A 562 -53.74 2.34 -26.26
N ALA A 563 -53.69 3.41 -25.46
CA ALA A 563 -53.72 4.79 -25.94
C ALA A 563 -52.56 5.10 -26.89
N VAL A 564 -51.36 4.61 -26.59
CA VAL A 564 -50.17 4.79 -27.44
C VAL A 564 -50.30 3.94 -28.71
N ARG A 565 -50.79 2.70 -28.61
CA ARG A 565 -51.07 1.84 -29.78
C ARG A 565 -52.07 2.48 -30.75
N ALA A 566 -53.13 3.14 -30.24
CA ALA A 566 -54.08 3.87 -31.06
C ALA A 566 -53.42 5.04 -31.82
N VAL A 567 -52.47 5.75 -31.18
CA VAL A 567 -51.70 6.80 -31.85
C VAL A 567 -50.87 6.25 -33.01
N PHE A 568 -50.16 5.14 -32.78
CA PHE A 568 -49.36 4.49 -33.82
C PHE A 568 -50.20 3.94 -34.97
N ALA A 569 -51.40 3.40 -34.69
CA ALA A 569 -52.33 2.96 -35.72
C ALA A 569 -52.74 4.12 -36.63
N ARG A 570 -53.11 5.26 -36.05
CA ARG A 570 -53.46 6.45 -36.82
C ARG A 570 -52.25 7.03 -37.58
N LEU A 571 -51.07 6.99 -36.99
CA LEU A 571 -49.82 7.41 -37.64
C LEU A 571 -49.51 6.52 -38.86
N ALA A 572 -49.72 5.21 -38.74
CA ALA A 572 -49.55 4.25 -39.83
C ALA A 572 -50.52 4.53 -40.98
N GLU A 573 -51.79 4.81 -40.69
CA GLU A 573 -52.80 5.19 -41.69
C GLU A 573 -52.41 6.45 -42.47
N LEU A 574 -52.01 7.51 -41.75
CA LEU A 574 -51.60 8.77 -42.37
C LEU A 574 -50.35 8.60 -43.25
N ARG A 575 -49.36 7.81 -42.80
CA ARG A 575 -48.19 7.48 -43.62
C ARG A 575 -48.54 6.62 -44.84
N ALA A 576 -49.42 5.65 -44.70
CA ALA A 576 -49.88 4.84 -45.82
C ALA A 576 -50.57 5.71 -46.88
N ALA A 577 -51.39 6.68 -46.45
CA ALA A 577 -52.03 7.64 -47.34
C ALA A 577 -50.99 8.51 -48.08
N VAL A 578 -49.99 9.06 -47.38
CA VAL A 578 -48.90 9.81 -48.03
C VAL A 578 -48.16 8.96 -49.06
N ALA A 579 -47.77 7.73 -48.69
CA ALA A 579 -47.05 6.82 -49.58
C ALA A 579 -47.89 6.41 -50.81
N GLU A 580 -49.19 6.21 -50.65
CA GLU A 580 -50.11 5.93 -51.76
C GLU A 580 -50.20 7.12 -52.74
N ARG A 581 -50.36 8.34 -52.22
CA ARG A 581 -50.43 9.55 -53.05
C ARG A 581 -49.11 9.83 -53.77
N GLN A 582 -47.97 9.63 -53.11
CA GLN A 582 -46.65 9.76 -53.71
C GLN A 582 -46.43 8.73 -54.82
N ARG A 583 -46.83 7.47 -54.62
CA ARG A 583 -46.79 6.44 -55.69
C ARG A 583 -47.67 6.81 -56.89
N GLY A 584 -48.87 7.33 -56.63
CA GLY A 584 -49.76 7.79 -57.69
C GLY A 584 -49.18 8.96 -58.50
N LEU A 585 -48.57 9.93 -57.81
CA LEU A 585 -47.85 11.04 -58.45
C LEU A 585 -46.68 10.53 -59.30
N GLY A 586 -45.83 9.66 -58.74
CA GLY A 586 -44.70 9.08 -59.46
C GLY A 586 -45.13 8.27 -60.69
N ALA A 587 -46.25 7.56 -60.63
CA ALA A 587 -46.80 6.84 -61.78
C ALA A 587 -47.26 7.77 -62.91
N LEU A 588 -47.87 8.92 -62.57
CA LEU A 588 -48.25 9.94 -63.57
C LEU A 588 -47.02 10.61 -64.19
N GLU A 589 -46.01 10.96 -63.38
CA GLU A 589 -44.77 11.55 -63.85
C GLU A 589 -43.99 10.59 -64.76
N ALA A 590 -43.95 9.30 -64.41
CA ALA A 590 -43.35 8.26 -65.25
C ALA A 590 -44.09 8.12 -66.60
N GLN A 591 -45.43 8.12 -66.61
CA GLN A 591 -46.21 8.08 -67.86
C GLN A 591 -45.93 9.27 -68.77
N ILE A 592 -45.82 10.48 -68.20
CA ILE A 592 -45.46 11.68 -68.97
C ILE A 592 -44.05 11.56 -69.54
N ALA A 593 -43.09 11.06 -68.76
CA ALA A 593 -41.72 10.83 -69.22
C ALA A 593 -41.68 9.85 -70.40
N THR A 594 -42.39 8.71 -70.30
CA THR A 594 -42.49 7.73 -71.40
C THR A 594 -43.11 8.35 -72.65
N LEU A 595 -44.19 9.12 -72.53
CA LEU A 595 -44.82 9.77 -73.69
C LEU A 595 -43.90 10.79 -74.36
N ARG A 596 -43.10 11.53 -73.58
CA ARG A 596 -42.12 12.49 -74.13
C ARG A 596 -40.99 11.79 -74.88
N GLU A 597 -40.50 10.66 -74.37
CA GLU A 597 -39.51 9.83 -75.08
C GLU A 597 -40.08 9.28 -76.39
N GLU A 598 -41.34 8.81 -76.38
CA GLU A 598 -42.02 8.35 -77.57
C GLU A 598 -42.21 9.47 -78.60
N GLN A 599 -42.60 10.68 -78.17
CA GLN A 599 -42.72 11.84 -79.05
C GLN A 599 -41.39 12.18 -79.72
N GLU A 600 -40.28 12.15 -78.98
CA GLU A 600 -38.96 12.41 -79.56
C GLU A 600 -38.62 11.36 -80.63
N ARG A 601 -38.88 10.07 -80.35
CA ARG A 601 -38.72 8.99 -81.34
C ARG A 601 -39.58 9.24 -82.59
N VAL A 602 -40.84 9.66 -82.43
CA VAL A 602 -41.73 9.97 -83.55
C VAL A 602 -41.22 11.18 -84.33
N ARG A 603 -40.74 12.24 -83.66
CA ARG A 603 -40.15 13.43 -84.31
C ARG A 603 -38.88 13.09 -85.10
N GLN A 604 -38.03 12.19 -84.59
CA GLN A 604 -36.85 11.71 -85.31
C GLN A 604 -37.24 10.90 -86.55
N ASN A 605 -38.23 10.00 -86.43
CA ASN A 605 -38.76 9.25 -87.58
C ASN A 605 -39.41 10.17 -88.62
N LEU A 606 -40.06 11.26 -88.21
CA LEU A 606 -40.69 12.21 -89.13
C LEU A 606 -39.67 12.92 -90.04
N LYS A 607 -38.43 13.14 -89.58
CA LYS A 607 -37.36 13.76 -90.37
C LYS A 607 -36.94 12.95 -91.61
N VAL A 608 -37.16 11.63 -91.58
CA VAL A 608 -36.76 10.71 -92.66
C VAL A 608 -37.92 10.30 -93.57
N VAL A 609 -39.16 10.73 -93.27
CA VAL A 609 -40.36 10.36 -94.05
C VAL A 609 -40.65 11.40 -95.14
N PRO A 610 -40.93 11.00 -96.40
CA PRO A 610 -41.25 11.92 -97.49
C PRO A 610 -42.51 12.76 -97.23
N ALA A 611 -42.44 14.03 -97.66
CA ALA A 611 -43.53 15.00 -97.53
C ALA A 611 -44.77 14.58 -98.33
N GLY A 612 -45.96 14.66 -97.73
CA GLY A 612 -47.24 14.28 -98.33
C GLY A 612 -47.55 12.77 -98.32
N SER A 613 -46.72 11.95 -97.66
CA SER A 613 -46.97 10.51 -97.57
C SER A 613 -48.03 10.16 -96.51
N PRO A 614 -48.84 9.10 -96.70
CA PRO A 614 -49.80 8.63 -95.69
C PRO A 614 -49.17 8.32 -94.33
N LEU A 615 -47.88 7.96 -94.31
CA LEU A 615 -47.12 7.70 -93.09
C LEU A 615 -46.80 8.99 -92.32
N GLN A 616 -46.54 10.10 -93.02
CA GLN A 616 -46.31 11.41 -92.41
C GLN A 616 -47.56 11.93 -91.70
N GLU A 617 -48.73 11.83 -92.33
CA GLU A 617 -50.02 12.20 -91.72
C GLU A 617 -50.31 11.40 -90.45
N ARG A 618 -49.98 10.11 -90.45
CA ARG A 618 -50.15 9.24 -89.27
C ARG A 618 -49.25 9.67 -88.11
N TYR A 619 -48.00 10.03 -88.35
CA TYR A 619 -47.09 10.51 -87.30
C TYR A 619 -47.48 11.88 -86.76
N LEU A 620 -47.93 12.80 -87.61
CA LEU A 620 -48.44 14.11 -87.16
C LEU A 620 -49.70 13.96 -86.29
N ARG A 621 -50.61 13.06 -86.65
CA ARG A 621 -51.79 12.73 -85.83
C ARG A 621 -51.39 12.14 -84.47
N ALA A 622 -50.46 11.17 -84.47
CA ALA A 622 -49.97 10.56 -83.24
C ALA A 622 -49.28 11.58 -82.31
N LEU A 623 -48.52 12.54 -82.86
CA LEU A 623 -47.94 13.63 -82.07
C LEU A 623 -49.02 14.51 -81.44
N GLY A 624 -50.08 14.86 -82.18
CA GLY A 624 -51.22 15.61 -81.64
C GLY A 624 -51.93 14.86 -80.50
N GLU A 625 -52.22 13.57 -80.70
CA GLU A 625 -52.82 12.71 -79.66
C GLU A 625 -51.93 12.58 -78.42
N GLN A 626 -50.60 12.51 -78.60
CA GLN A 626 -49.64 12.48 -77.50
C GLN A 626 -49.57 13.83 -76.75
N GLU A 627 -49.61 14.97 -77.44
CA GLU A 627 -49.66 16.31 -76.81
C GLU A 627 -50.93 16.45 -75.95
N ASP A 628 -52.10 16.08 -76.50
CA ASP A 628 -53.37 16.13 -75.77
C ASP A 628 -53.33 15.25 -74.51
N ARG A 629 -52.71 14.06 -74.61
CA ARG A 629 -52.57 13.13 -73.49
C ARG A 629 -51.58 13.62 -72.44
N ILE A 630 -50.46 14.22 -72.86
CA ILE A 630 -49.49 14.86 -71.95
C ILE A 630 -50.16 16.02 -71.22
N ALA A 631 -50.91 16.87 -71.91
CA ALA A 631 -51.65 17.98 -71.29
C ALA A 631 -52.67 17.47 -70.26
N ALA A 632 -53.42 16.41 -70.59
CA ALA A 632 -54.36 15.78 -69.67
C ALA A 632 -53.67 15.17 -68.43
N LEU A 633 -52.52 14.51 -68.59
CA LEU A 633 -51.76 13.94 -67.48
C LEU A 633 -51.08 15.03 -66.63
N ALA A 634 -50.56 16.09 -67.25
CA ALA A 634 -49.96 17.22 -66.54
C ALA A 634 -50.99 17.94 -65.64
N GLY A 635 -52.23 18.08 -66.10
CA GLY A 635 -53.34 18.56 -65.26
C GLY A 635 -53.59 17.67 -64.04
N LYS A 636 -53.48 16.34 -64.20
CA LYS A 636 -53.61 15.38 -63.08
C LYS A 636 -52.41 15.43 -62.12
N VAL A 637 -51.20 15.72 -62.61
CA VAL A 637 -50.00 15.87 -61.76
C VAL A 637 -50.15 17.02 -60.78
N ALA A 638 -50.71 18.17 -61.19
CA ALA A 638 -50.95 19.30 -60.29
C ALA A 638 -51.87 18.89 -59.12
N GLY A 639 -53.00 18.23 -59.41
CA GLY A 639 -53.90 17.71 -58.38
C GLY A 639 -53.30 16.60 -57.53
N ALA A 640 -52.46 15.74 -58.11
CA ALA A 640 -51.74 14.70 -57.37
C ALA A 640 -50.70 15.28 -56.40
N ARG A 641 -49.96 16.33 -56.81
CA ARG A 641 -49.03 17.06 -55.93
C ARG A 641 -49.74 17.75 -54.78
N GLU A 642 -50.87 18.39 -55.05
CA GLU A 642 -51.69 19.00 -54.00
C GLU A 642 -52.22 17.94 -53.03
N ALA A 643 -52.68 16.78 -53.52
CA ALA A 643 -53.11 15.67 -52.69
C ALA A 643 -51.98 15.11 -51.79
N VAL A 644 -50.74 15.03 -52.29
CA VAL A 644 -49.56 14.68 -51.47
C VAL A 644 -49.34 15.72 -50.38
N ALA A 645 -49.32 17.01 -50.73
CA ALA A 645 -49.09 18.09 -49.77
C ALA A 645 -50.18 18.21 -48.69
N ILE A 646 -51.44 17.85 -49.02
CA ILE A 646 -52.54 17.77 -48.04
C ILE A 646 -52.32 16.58 -47.09
N ALA A 647 -51.95 15.40 -47.63
CA ALA A 647 -51.68 14.22 -46.81
C ALA A 647 -50.48 14.43 -45.87
N GLU A 648 -49.42 15.09 -46.33
CA GLU A 648 -48.24 15.45 -45.52
C GLU A 648 -48.61 16.45 -44.40
N ARG A 649 -49.40 17.49 -44.71
CA ARG A 649 -49.89 18.43 -43.69
C ARG A 649 -50.77 17.74 -42.64
N ALA A 650 -51.66 16.84 -43.05
CA ALA A 650 -52.49 16.08 -42.13
C ALA A 650 -51.65 15.20 -41.18
N LEU A 651 -50.54 14.62 -41.68
CA LEU A 651 -49.57 13.89 -40.86
C LEU A 651 -48.87 14.81 -39.85
N GLU A 652 -48.37 15.95 -40.29
CA GLU A 652 -47.68 16.92 -39.42
C GLU A 652 -48.59 17.52 -38.34
N GLU A 653 -49.81 17.93 -38.71
CA GLU A 653 -50.80 18.48 -37.79
C GLU A 653 -51.21 17.47 -36.73
N TYR A 654 -51.42 16.21 -37.14
CA TYR A 654 -51.69 15.13 -36.21
C TYR A 654 -50.53 14.98 -35.22
N VAL A 655 -49.29 14.87 -35.71
CA VAL A 655 -48.11 14.70 -34.84
C VAL A 655 -47.90 15.89 -33.89
N ARG A 656 -48.12 17.13 -34.35
CA ARG A 656 -48.00 18.35 -33.54
C ARG A 656 -49.09 18.45 -32.47
N GLY A 657 -50.29 17.94 -32.75
CA GLY A 657 -51.43 17.94 -31.83
C GLY A 657 -51.40 16.84 -30.76
N LEU A 658 -50.43 15.92 -30.80
CA LEU A 658 -50.35 14.82 -29.83
C LEU A 658 -49.76 15.26 -28.48
N SER A 659 -50.57 15.12 -27.44
CA SER A 659 -50.13 15.12 -26.04
C SER A 659 -50.77 13.95 -25.30
N LEU A 660 -49.96 12.97 -24.91
CA LEU A 660 -50.42 11.78 -24.19
C LEU A 660 -49.42 11.43 -23.10
N THR A 661 -49.92 11.16 -21.89
CA THR A 661 -49.13 10.64 -20.77
C THR A 661 -49.82 9.37 -20.31
N SER A 662 -49.16 8.22 -20.43
CA SER A 662 -49.68 6.93 -19.94
C SER A 662 -48.65 6.17 -19.14
#